data_AF-A0A8S1ZFW6-F1
#
_entry.id   AF-A0A8S1ZFW6-F1
#
_cell.length_a   1.000
_cell.length_b   1.000
_cell.length_c   1.000
_cell.angle_alpha   90.00
_cell.angle_beta   90.00
_cell.angle_gamma   90.00
#
_symmetry.space_group_name_H-M   'P 1'
#
loop_
_entity.id
_entity.type
_entity.pdbx_description
1 polymer ?
#
loop_
_entity_poly.entity_id
_entity_poly.type
_entity_poly.pdbx_seq_one_letter_code
_entity_poly.pdbx_strand_id
1 'polypeptide(L)'
;MAAPKLESFRRGSMFDGSFRRGSMFDGSFRQSMRDRLIPQQSRGYSNVNDDEQTSVRCCSYRYFSDKIMGVVKKSKDILVTAWEVGTSDPRKVIFSAKMGLALTLTSILIFFKIPGLELSSHYLWAILTVVVIFEFSIGATFSKGCNRGLGTLSAGGLALGMAWISEMSGDWGEVLNAASIFVVAFFATYAKLYPTMKPYEYGFRVFLLTYCYVIVSGYKTGEFMETAVSRFLLIALGACVGLVVNTCIYPIWAGEDLHNLVAKNFVNVATSLEGCVNGYLECVAYDTIPSRILVYEAVAEDPVYSGYRSAVQSTSQEDTLMGFASWEPPHGPYKSFRYPWAMYVKVGGALRHCAIMVMALHGCILSEIQAAEDRRREFRNELQRVGLEGAKVLRYIGEQLKKMEKLNPIEDILYEIHQAAEELQSKIDKKSYLLVNAKNWEIGNRPRDSTDEQKISNLDEDLSRIIAHKSQSEATLRPPKNWDAVTTTATNLNSATMLPYQQSRTMIQKQPSWPSRISITPGSMFQQPIGEATLRYESASNLSLATFASLLIEFVARLENLVNAYDELSVKANFKEAVADSLFFSPALPYSISSPCRKLTKGTRGVGELLQALPSSKPKSPPPQLPWLIVGLGNPGKKYQGTRHNVGFEMVDALANAEGISMNTVNFKALFGKGVIGNIPIMLAKPQTFMNLSGESVGQIVSFYKIPLKQVLVVYDDLDLPFGKLRLLPKGGHGGHNGMRSIIDRLKGSRDFPRLRIGIGRPPGKMDTANFVLRQFSRQEQEELDYTFQTGIEAIRILLLEGINKSATFVNTRKSMEQLS
;
A
#
# COMPACT_ATOMS: atom_id res chain seq x y z
N MET A 1 -44.84 -13.65 64.36
CA MET A 1 -45.62 -14.62 63.56
C MET A 1 -45.11 -14.60 62.13
N ALA A 2 -44.73 -15.78 61.62
CA ALA A 2 -44.49 -16.21 60.24
C ALA A 2 -43.46 -15.47 59.33
N ALA A 3 -42.39 -16.20 58.98
CA ALA A 3 -41.57 -16.06 57.74
C ALA A 3 -42.08 -17.12 56.70
N PRO A 4 -41.45 -17.42 55.53
CA PRO A 4 -40.27 -16.85 54.80
C PRO A 4 -40.35 -16.84 53.22
N LYS A 5 -39.29 -16.33 52.53
CA LYS A 5 -38.50 -16.89 51.37
C LYS A 5 -37.79 -15.76 50.54
N LEU A 6 -36.44 -15.64 50.50
CA LEU A 6 -35.39 -16.33 49.68
C LEU A 6 -35.38 -15.86 48.19
N GLU A 7 -34.32 -15.39 47.49
CA GLU A 7 -32.84 -15.64 47.40
C GLU A 7 -32.12 -14.36 46.84
N SER A 8 -30.96 -13.87 47.34
CA SER A 8 -29.53 -14.21 47.08
C SER A 8 -28.98 -14.06 45.64
N PHE A 9 -28.06 -13.11 45.37
CA PHE A 9 -26.63 -13.36 45.03
C PHE A 9 -25.78 -12.08 44.78
N ARG A 10 -24.46 -12.27 44.94
CA ARG A 10 -23.33 -11.32 45.16
C ARG A 10 -22.66 -10.77 43.88
N ARG A 11 -22.14 -9.53 43.99
CA ARG A 11 -20.73 -9.04 43.78
C ARG A 11 -20.00 -9.38 42.46
N GLY A 12 -19.50 -8.35 41.74
CA GLY A 12 -18.44 -8.51 40.72
C GLY A 12 -17.91 -7.20 40.10
N SER A 13 -16.76 -6.74 40.61
CA SER A 13 -15.65 -5.97 40.00
C SER A 13 -15.80 -5.36 38.59
N MET A 14 -15.58 -4.04 38.47
CA MET A 14 -15.33 -3.33 37.21
C MET A 14 -13.96 -2.63 37.27
N PHE A 15 -12.89 -3.37 36.95
CA PHE A 15 -11.56 -2.87 36.62
C PHE A 15 -10.85 -3.96 35.82
N ASP A 16 -10.75 -3.81 34.50
CA ASP A 16 -9.59 -4.32 33.76
C ASP A 16 -9.41 -3.54 32.46
N GLY A 17 -8.39 -2.68 32.44
CA GLY A 17 -7.89 -1.99 31.26
C GLY A 17 -6.80 -2.85 30.64
N SER A 18 -7.17 -3.68 29.68
CA SER A 18 -6.22 -4.56 29.00
C SER A 18 -5.42 -3.80 27.93
N PHE A 19 -4.13 -3.65 28.25
CA PHE A 19 -2.99 -3.36 27.38
C PHE A 19 -3.09 -4.11 26.03
N ARG A 20 -3.35 -3.39 24.92
CA ARG A 20 -3.13 -3.95 23.57
C ARG A 20 -1.64 -3.85 23.21
N ARG A 21 -0.95 -4.98 23.38
CA ARG A 21 0.41 -5.23 22.94
C ARG A 21 0.39 -5.47 21.43
N GLY A 22 1.08 -4.61 20.68
CA GLY A 22 1.40 -4.85 19.27
C GLY A 22 2.39 -6.00 19.18
N SER A 23 1.91 -7.14 18.73
CA SER A 23 2.68 -8.32 18.35
C SER A 23 1.99 -8.86 17.11
N MET A 24 2.46 -8.46 15.95
CA MET A 24 1.98 -8.97 14.68
C MET A 24 3.22 -9.25 13.85
N PHE A 25 3.77 -10.44 13.99
CA PHE A 25 4.36 -11.22 12.89
C PHE A 25 4.64 -12.64 13.38
N ASP A 26 4.29 -13.56 12.49
CA ASP A 26 4.65 -14.96 12.41
C ASP A 26 3.86 -15.97 13.27
N GLY A 27 3.03 -16.76 12.60
CA GLY A 27 2.13 -17.72 13.22
C GLY A 27 1.02 -18.21 12.31
N SER A 28 1.32 -18.53 11.05
CA SER A 28 0.41 -19.34 10.21
C SER A 28 1.12 -20.07 9.06
N PHE A 29 2.36 -20.52 9.23
CA PHE A 29 3.15 -21.08 8.13
C PHE A 29 3.64 -22.53 8.33
N ARG A 30 3.17 -23.26 9.35
CA ARG A 30 3.67 -24.63 9.62
C ARG A 30 2.63 -25.73 9.74
N GLN A 31 1.38 -25.46 9.36
CA GLN A 31 0.32 -26.48 9.41
C GLN A 31 0.11 -27.23 8.09
N SER A 32 0.60 -26.71 6.95
CA SER A 32 0.38 -27.32 5.62
C SER A 32 1.54 -28.18 5.08
N MET A 33 2.67 -28.28 5.80
CA MET A 33 3.83 -29.09 5.39
C MET A 33 3.89 -30.48 6.03
N ARG A 34 2.78 -30.96 6.61
CA ARG A 34 2.69 -32.32 7.18
C ARG A 34 1.86 -33.31 6.36
N ASP A 35 1.18 -32.85 5.30
CA ASP A 35 0.22 -33.69 4.55
C ASP A 35 0.71 -34.19 3.18
N ARG A 36 2.02 -34.11 2.88
CA ARG A 36 2.56 -34.57 1.58
C ARG A 36 3.84 -35.41 1.63
N LEU A 37 4.08 -36.17 2.69
CA LEU A 37 5.20 -37.13 2.73
C LEU A 37 4.87 -38.38 3.55
N ILE A 38 4.10 -39.32 2.98
CA ILE A 38 4.20 -40.78 3.27
C ILE A 38 3.84 -41.56 1.98
N PRO A 39 4.64 -42.55 1.52
CA PRO A 39 4.35 -43.36 0.34
C PRO A 39 3.35 -44.51 0.63
N GLN A 40 2.71 -44.97 -0.45
CA GLN A 40 1.84 -46.15 -0.52
C GLN A 40 2.47 -47.40 0.14
N GLN A 41 1.70 -48.09 1.00
CA GLN A 41 1.77 -49.55 1.06
C GLN A 41 0.42 -50.19 1.44
N SER A 42 0.13 -51.22 0.66
CA SER A 42 -1.06 -52.07 0.53
C SER A 42 -1.57 -52.80 1.78
N ARG A 43 -2.87 -53.18 1.71
CA ARG A 43 -3.56 -54.42 2.16
C ARG A 43 -4.52 -54.34 3.35
N GLY A 44 -5.75 -54.81 3.11
CA GLY A 44 -6.53 -55.56 4.11
C GLY A 44 -7.98 -55.12 4.31
N TYR A 45 -8.92 -55.73 3.58
CA TYR A 45 -10.34 -55.75 3.89
C TYR A 45 -10.62 -56.64 5.11
N SER A 46 -11.41 -56.17 6.08
CA SER A 46 -12.50 -56.95 6.71
C SER A 46 -13.35 -56.11 7.67
N ASN A 47 -14.65 -56.10 7.40
CA ASN A 47 -15.72 -55.75 8.34
C ASN A 47 -15.71 -56.69 9.56
N VAL A 48 -16.06 -56.19 10.75
CA VAL A 48 -17.03 -56.81 11.69
C VAL A 48 -17.51 -55.74 12.68
N ASN A 49 -18.83 -55.68 12.84
CA ASN A 49 -19.57 -54.89 13.83
C ASN A 49 -19.48 -55.49 15.24
N ASP A 50 -19.67 -54.60 16.22
CA ASP A 50 -20.27 -54.78 17.55
C ASP A 50 -19.73 -55.92 18.45
N ASP A 51 -19.16 -55.53 19.59
CA ASP A 51 -19.80 -55.87 20.87
C ASP A 51 -19.25 -55.07 22.05
N GLU A 52 -20.21 -54.73 22.90
CA GLU A 52 -20.18 -53.88 24.06
C GLU A 52 -19.80 -54.70 25.31
N GLN A 53 -18.72 -54.35 26.04
CA GLN A 53 -18.76 -54.47 27.51
C GLN A 53 -17.62 -53.77 28.29
N THR A 54 -18.07 -52.87 29.17
CA THR A 54 -17.56 -52.58 30.52
C THR A 54 -16.14 -52.02 30.73
N SER A 55 -16.09 -50.71 31.05
CA SER A 55 -15.17 -50.17 32.05
C SER A 55 -15.69 -48.81 32.56
N VAL A 56 -16.62 -48.85 33.51
CA VAL A 56 -16.96 -47.70 34.37
C VAL A 56 -15.90 -47.59 35.46
N ARG A 57 -14.82 -46.85 35.17
CA ARG A 57 -13.98 -46.10 36.13
C ARG A 57 -12.82 -45.44 35.37
N CYS A 58 -12.88 -44.11 35.25
CA CYS A 58 -11.79 -43.15 34.89
C CYS A 58 -12.15 -42.10 33.82
N CYS A 59 -13.38 -41.59 33.76
CA CYS A 59 -13.66 -40.44 32.87
C CYS A 59 -13.01 -39.13 33.35
N SER A 60 -12.82 -38.94 34.66
CA SER A 60 -12.13 -37.75 35.19
C SER A 60 -10.61 -37.81 34.99
N TYR A 61 -10.00 -39.00 35.14
CA TYR A 61 -8.55 -39.18 34.98
C TYR A 61 -8.11 -39.11 33.51
N ARG A 62 -8.88 -39.65 32.56
CA ARG A 62 -8.61 -39.49 31.12
C ARG A 62 -8.72 -38.04 30.67
N TYR A 63 -9.75 -37.31 31.10
CA TYR A 63 -9.90 -35.89 30.74
C TYR A 63 -8.76 -35.02 31.28
N PHE A 64 -8.31 -35.27 32.51
CA PHE A 64 -7.18 -34.55 33.10
C PHE A 64 -5.84 -34.98 32.48
N SER A 65 -5.65 -36.27 32.21
CA SER A 65 -4.48 -36.82 31.53
C SER A 65 -4.35 -36.30 30.10
N ASP A 66 -5.44 -36.23 29.35
CA ASP A 66 -5.46 -35.69 27.97
C ASP A 66 -5.18 -34.19 27.95
N LYS A 67 -5.64 -33.45 28.97
CA LYS A 67 -5.31 -32.03 29.14
C LYS A 67 -3.83 -31.83 29.50
N ILE A 68 -3.27 -32.67 30.38
CA ILE A 68 -1.84 -32.66 30.71
C ILE A 68 -1.00 -33.06 29.50
N MET A 69 -1.34 -34.13 28.80
CA MET A 69 -0.66 -34.55 27.57
C MET A 69 -0.76 -33.47 26.48
N GLY A 70 -1.90 -32.79 26.37
CA GLY A 70 -2.07 -31.63 25.49
C GLY A 70 -1.17 -30.44 25.87
N VAL A 71 -0.98 -30.17 27.16
CA VAL A 71 -0.04 -29.14 27.66
C VAL A 71 1.41 -29.56 27.41
N VAL A 72 1.76 -30.83 27.63
CA VAL A 72 3.11 -31.38 27.38
C VAL A 72 3.42 -31.40 25.87
N LYS A 73 2.45 -31.70 25.02
CA LYS A 73 2.63 -31.65 23.56
C LYS A 73 2.81 -30.22 23.09
N LYS A 74 1.98 -29.28 23.58
CA LYS A 74 2.14 -27.86 23.30
C LYS A 74 3.48 -27.31 23.80
N SER A 75 3.94 -27.72 24.98
CA SER A 75 5.24 -27.28 25.50
C SER A 75 6.40 -27.85 24.68
N LYS A 76 6.31 -29.10 24.23
CA LYS A 76 7.28 -29.68 23.27
C LYS A 76 7.29 -28.94 21.94
N ASP A 77 6.12 -28.62 21.37
CA ASP A 77 6.03 -27.87 20.11
C ASP A 77 6.60 -26.45 20.25
N ILE A 78 6.36 -25.79 21.39
CA ILE A 78 6.98 -24.49 21.72
C ILE A 78 8.50 -24.64 21.86
N LEU A 79 8.98 -25.70 22.50
CA LEU A 79 10.41 -25.94 22.69
C LEU A 79 11.12 -26.19 21.35
N VAL A 80 10.51 -26.96 20.46
CA VAL A 80 11.02 -27.20 19.09
C VAL A 80 11.05 -25.89 18.31
N THR A 81 9.99 -25.09 18.37
CA THR A 81 9.95 -23.79 17.69
C THR A 81 11.01 -22.84 18.26
N ALA A 82 11.18 -22.79 19.58
CA ALA A 82 12.22 -22.00 20.23
C ALA A 82 13.63 -22.46 19.84
N TRP A 83 13.84 -23.77 19.74
CA TRP A 83 15.09 -24.37 19.27
C TRP A 83 15.39 -23.98 17.82
N GLU A 84 14.39 -24.02 16.93
CA GLU A 84 14.53 -23.59 15.54
C GLU A 84 14.83 -22.08 15.42
N VAL A 85 14.20 -21.24 16.25
CA VAL A 85 14.52 -19.81 16.32
C VAL A 85 15.95 -19.58 16.78
N GLY A 86 16.43 -20.36 17.75
CA GLY A 86 17.82 -20.28 18.22
C GLY A 86 18.84 -20.77 17.20
N THR A 87 18.47 -21.76 16.39
CA THR A 87 19.35 -22.33 15.35
C THR A 87 19.40 -21.44 14.10
N SER A 88 18.29 -20.78 13.76
CA SER A 88 18.20 -19.90 12.58
C SER A 88 18.90 -18.56 12.75
N ASP A 89 18.90 -17.98 13.96
CA ASP A 89 19.64 -16.75 14.27
C ASP A 89 20.31 -16.84 15.64
N PRO A 90 21.59 -17.27 15.71
CA PRO A 90 22.31 -17.45 16.96
C PRO A 90 22.46 -16.14 17.76
N ARG A 91 22.36 -14.98 17.09
CA ARG A 91 22.43 -13.67 17.73
C ARG A 91 21.29 -13.45 18.73
N LYS A 92 20.11 -14.05 18.50
CA LYS A 92 18.97 -13.97 19.41
C LYS A 92 19.21 -14.71 20.73
N VAL A 93 19.91 -15.85 20.68
CA VAL A 93 20.30 -16.62 21.87
C VAL A 93 21.36 -15.87 22.67
N ILE A 94 22.35 -15.30 21.98
CA ILE A 94 23.38 -14.47 22.61
C ILE A 94 22.71 -13.26 23.29
N PHE A 95 21.77 -12.60 22.63
CA PHE A 95 21.03 -11.47 23.20
C PHE A 95 20.26 -11.85 24.48
N SER A 96 19.51 -12.95 24.48
CA SER A 96 18.76 -13.38 25.66
C SER A 96 19.68 -13.78 26.83
N ALA A 97 20.84 -14.38 26.55
CA ALA A 97 21.87 -14.64 27.56
C ALA A 97 22.45 -13.34 28.15
N LYS A 98 22.75 -12.34 27.31
CA LYS A 98 23.22 -11.02 27.79
C LYS A 98 22.20 -10.33 28.68
N MET A 99 20.92 -10.39 28.31
CA MET A 99 19.86 -9.80 29.11
C MET A 99 19.78 -10.45 30.50
N GLY A 100 19.89 -11.78 30.58
CA GLY A 100 20.03 -12.50 31.84
C GLY A 100 21.23 -12.00 32.64
N LEU A 101 22.40 -11.88 32.01
CA LEU A 101 23.63 -11.41 32.65
C LEU A 101 23.53 -9.95 33.14
N ALA A 102 22.89 -9.06 32.40
CA ALA A 102 22.67 -7.68 32.83
C ALA A 102 21.78 -7.60 34.08
N LEU A 103 20.74 -8.43 34.14
CA LEU A 103 19.87 -8.52 35.31
C LEU A 103 20.57 -9.14 36.53
N THR A 104 21.38 -10.18 36.34
CA THR A 104 22.15 -10.77 37.44
C THR A 104 23.18 -9.78 37.97
N LEU A 105 23.95 -9.10 37.11
CA LEU A 105 24.90 -8.07 37.53
C LEU A 105 24.22 -6.93 38.28
N THR A 106 23.08 -6.45 37.80
CA THR A 106 22.32 -5.39 38.48
C THR A 106 21.82 -5.85 39.84
N SER A 107 21.33 -7.09 39.94
CA SER A 107 20.86 -7.66 41.20
C SER A 107 22.01 -7.85 42.20
N ILE A 108 23.16 -8.32 41.74
CA ILE A 108 24.38 -8.46 42.55
C ILE A 108 24.82 -7.09 43.09
N LEU A 109 24.88 -6.06 42.25
CA LEU A 109 25.24 -4.70 42.67
C LEU A 109 24.29 -4.13 43.73
N ILE A 110 23.00 -4.49 43.67
CA ILE A 110 22.02 -4.10 44.69
C ILE A 110 22.28 -4.83 46.02
N PHE A 111 22.63 -6.12 45.98
CA PHE A 111 22.90 -6.90 47.20
C PHE A 111 24.17 -6.48 47.93
N PHE A 112 25.18 -6.00 47.21
CA PHE A 112 26.48 -5.61 47.78
C PHE A 112 26.47 -4.31 48.61
N LYS A 113 25.28 -3.74 48.94
CA LYS A 113 25.08 -2.53 49.77
C LYS A 113 26.19 -1.49 49.57
N ILE A 114 26.07 -0.66 48.55
CA ILE A 114 26.95 0.50 48.39
C ILE A 114 26.88 1.33 49.69
N PRO A 115 28.00 1.52 50.42
CA PRO A 115 27.98 2.20 51.70
C PRO A 115 27.61 3.68 51.52
N GLY A 116 26.58 4.14 52.23
CA GLY A 116 26.21 5.57 52.31
C GLY A 116 24.86 5.98 51.72
N LEU A 117 24.03 5.06 51.21
CA LEU A 117 22.69 5.38 50.73
C LEU A 117 21.65 4.43 51.33
N GLU A 118 20.62 4.96 51.97
CA GLU A 118 19.37 4.26 52.34
C GLU A 118 18.52 3.91 51.09
N LEU A 119 19.19 3.39 50.04
CA LEU A 119 18.64 3.05 48.73
C LEU A 119 17.77 1.77 48.74
N SER A 120 17.57 1.13 49.89
CA SER A 120 16.92 -0.18 49.98
C SER A 120 15.42 -0.16 49.64
N SER A 121 14.75 0.99 49.60
CA SER A 121 13.33 1.06 49.22
C SER A 121 13.09 1.12 47.70
N HIS A 122 14.11 1.52 46.93
CA HIS A 122 13.91 1.98 45.53
C HIS A 122 14.60 1.11 44.46
N TYR A 123 15.25 -0.01 44.83
CA TYR A 123 16.03 -0.86 43.91
C TYR A 123 15.24 -1.42 42.70
N LEU A 124 13.92 -1.54 42.81
CA LEU A 124 13.04 -1.94 41.70
C LEU A 124 13.23 -1.04 40.46
N TRP A 125 13.56 0.24 40.65
CA TRP A 125 13.77 1.16 39.54
C TRP A 125 15.04 0.84 38.73
N ALA A 126 16.12 0.36 39.36
CA ALA A 126 17.32 -0.06 38.65
C ALA A 126 17.06 -1.32 37.80
N ILE A 127 16.41 -2.33 38.39
CA ILE A 127 16.06 -3.57 37.70
C ILE A 127 15.09 -3.29 36.54
N LEU A 128 14.02 -2.52 36.79
CA LEU A 128 13.06 -2.13 35.75
C LEU A 128 13.75 -1.33 34.63
N THR A 129 14.78 -0.55 34.95
CA THR A 129 15.53 0.22 33.95
C THR A 129 16.25 -0.69 32.97
N VAL A 130 16.95 -1.72 33.46
CA VAL A 130 17.59 -2.72 32.60
C VAL A 130 16.54 -3.40 31.74
N VAL A 131 15.45 -3.89 32.32
CA VAL A 131 14.38 -4.57 31.57
C VAL A 131 13.80 -3.73 30.44
N VAL A 132 13.65 -2.43 30.64
CA VAL A 132 12.95 -1.56 29.70
C VAL A 132 13.88 -0.92 28.66
N ILE A 133 15.15 -0.66 29.01
CA ILE A 133 16.12 -0.06 28.08
C ILE A 133 16.78 -1.13 27.21
N PHE A 134 17.04 -2.32 27.75
CA PHE A 134 17.84 -3.34 27.07
C PHE A 134 17.13 -3.85 25.82
N GLU A 135 17.72 -3.58 24.66
CA GLU A 135 17.16 -3.84 23.35
C GLU A 135 18.13 -4.62 22.48
N PHE A 136 17.60 -5.23 21.41
CA PHE A 136 18.37 -6.14 20.56
C PHE A 136 19.65 -5.52 19.97
N SER A 137 19.59 -4.24 19.57
CA SER A 137 20.75 -3.50 19.08
C SER A 137 21.29 -2.50 20.10
N ILE A 138 22.58 -2.18 19.95
CA ILE A 138 23.27 -1.20 20.79
C ILE A 138 22.64 0.19 20.60
N GLY A 139 22.43 0.62 19.36
CA GLY A 139 21.80 1.91 19.06
C GLY A 139 20.40 2.07 19.67
N ALA A 140 19.58 1.02 19.66
CA ALA A 140 18.26 1.05 20.30
C ALA A 140 18.37 1.19 21.84
N THR A 141 19.33 0.50 22.44
CA THR A 141 19.61 0.57 23.88
C THR A 141 20.09 1.98 24.28
N PHE A 142 21.00 2.58 23.50
CA PHE A 142 21.45 3.96 23.72
C PHE A 142 20.31 4.97 23.57
N SER A 143 19.51 4.86 22.51
CA SER A 143 18.37 5.75 22.26
C SER A 143 17.34 5.68 23.39
N LYS A 144 16.95 4.47 23.82
CA LYS A 144 16.03 4.31 24.95
C LYS A 144 16.63 4.76 26.27
N GLY A 145 17.92 4.50 26.51
CA GLY A 145 18.60 4.93 27.72
C GLY A 145 18.67 6.44 27.85
N CYS A 146 19.05 7.15 26.78
CA CYS A 146 19.04 8.61 26.72
C CYS A 146 17.63 9.16 26.92
N ASN A 147 16.63 8.60 26.25
CA ASN A 147 15.24 9.00 26.41
C ASN A 147 14.72 8.79 27.84
N ARG A 148 15.14 7.70 28.51
CA ARG A 148 14.79 7.45 29.93
C ARG A 148 15.42 8.50 30.83
N GLY A 149 16.73 8.70 30.69
CA GLY A 149 17.50 9.64 31.49
C GLY A 149 16.98 11.07 31.35
N LEU A 150 16.78 11.53 30.11
CA LEU A 150 16.26 12.86 29.82
C LEU A 150 14.85 13.05 30.39
N GLY A 151 13.96 12.06 30.21
CA GLY A 151 12.60 12.10 30.74
C GLY A 151 12.57 12.13 32.27
N THR A 152 13.44 11.38 32.95
CA THR A 152 13.53 11.40 34.41
C THR A 152 14.15 12.67 34.97
N LEU A 153 15.19 13.20 34.31
CA LEU A 153 15.87 14.42 34.73
C LEU A 153 14.95 15.63 34.58
N SER A 154 14.27 15.77 33.44
CA SER A 154 13.35 16.89 33.23
C SER A 154 12.11 16.79 34.13
N ALA A 155 11.60 15.59 34.37
CA ALA A 155 10.51 15.38 35.32
C ALA A 155 10.90 15.72 36.75
N GLY A 156 12.09 15.28 37.19
CA GLY A 156 12.63 15.59 38.51
C GLY A 156 12.82 17.10 38.69
N GLY A 157 13.48 17.77 37.74
CA GLY A 157 13.68 19.22 37.79
C GLY A 157 12.37 20.01 37.84
N LEU A 158 11.37 19.64 37.02
CA LEU A 158 10.07 20.29 37.04
C LEU A 158 9.30 20.01 38.34
N ALA A 159 9.38 18.78 38.86
CA ALA A 159 8.76 18.42 40.14
C ALA A 159 9.35 19.21 41.32
N LEU A 160 10.67 19.43 41.33
CA LEU A 160 11.33 20.24 42.36
C LEU A 160 10.90 21.72 42.28
N GLY A 161 10.81 22.27 41.07
CA GLY A 161 10.27 23.62 40.88
C GLY A 161 8.83 23.76 41.38
N MET A 162 7.99 22.75 41.15
CA MET A 162 6.61 22.74 41.64
C MET A 162 6.52 22.51 43.15
N ALA A 163 7.40 21.70 43.74
CA ALA A 163 7.49 21.51 45.19
C ALA A 163 7.80 22.83 45.90
N TRP A 164 8.74 23.61 45.37
CA TRP A 164 9.08 24.94 45.90
C TRP A 164 7.90 25.90 45.86
N ILE A 165 7.10 25.88 44.78
CA ILE A 165 5.87 26.68 44.66
C ILE A 165 4.79 26.20 45.65
N SER A 166 4.69 24.89 45.87
CA SER A 166 3.72 24.28 46.78
C SER A 166 4.01 24.66 48.24
N GLU A 167 5.28 24.60 48.66
CA GLU A 167 5.72 25.00 50.00
C GLU A 167 5.41 26.47 50.30
N MET A 168 5.59 27.35 49.32
CA MET A 168 5.28 28.78 49.48
C MET A 168 3.77 29.08 49.56
N SER A 169 2.92 28.11 49.20
CA SER A 169 1.47 28.28 49.14
C SER A 169 0.73 27.77 50.38
N GLY A 170 1.44 27.17 51.35
CA GLY A 170 0.86 26.70 52.61
C GLY A 170 -0.26 25.68 52.42
N ASP A 171 -1.43 25.94 53.01
CA ASP A 171 -2.59 25.03 53.04
C ASP A 171 -3.15 24.68 51.64
N TRP A 172 -2.85 25.49 50.61
CA TRP A 172 -3.28 25.22 49.23
C TRP A 172 -2.36 24.27 48.46
N GLY A 173 -1.29 23.77 49.09
CA GLY A 173 -0.28 22.91 48.46
C GLY A 173 -0.86 21.65 47.81
N GLU A 174 -1.86 21.01 48.45
CA GLU A 174 -2.53 19.81 47.90
C GLU A 174 -3.24 20.08 46.57
N VAL A 175 -3.98 21.18 46.52
CA VAL A 175 -4.75 21.59 45.34
C VAL A 175 -3.79 21.97 44.21
N LEU A 176 -2.70 22.67 44.52
CA LEU A 176 -1.67 23.03 43.55
C LEU A 176 -0.94 21.82 42.99
N ASN A 177 -0.59 20.84 43.84
CA ASN A 177 0.03 19.60 43.39
C ASN A 177 -0.90 18.83 42.44
N ALA A 178 -2.19 18.71 42.77
CA ALA A 178 -3.18 18.08 41.89
C ALA A 178 -3.37 18.82 40.56
N ALA A 179 -3.47 20.15 40.59
CA ALA A 179 -3.58 20.97 39.39
C ALA A 179 -2.34 20.85 38.49
N SER A 180 -1.14 20.82 39.08
CA SER A 180 0.11 20.67 38.35
C SER A 180 0.19 19.34 37.59
N ILE A 181 -0.27 18.24 38.21
CA ILE A 181 -0.32 16.91 37.57
C ILE A 181 -1.20 16.95 36.34
N PHE A 182 -2.37 17.58 36.42
CA PHE A 182 -3.27 17.72 35.27
C PHE A 182 -2.62 18.52 34.13
N VAL A 183 -2.03 19.68 34.45
CA VAL A 183 -1.41 20.57 33.46
C VAL A 183 -0.23 19.89 32.76
N VAL A 184 0.69 19.31 33.53
CA VAL A 184 1.86 18.61 32.99
C VAL A 184 1.44 17.38 32.19
N ALA A 185 0.45 16.62 32.66
CA ALA A 185 -0.08 15.46 31.93
C ALA A 185 -0.71 15.86 30.58
N PHE A 186 -1.47 16.95 30.56
CA PHE A 186 -2.08 17.47 29.34
C PHE A 186 -1.01 17.87 28.32
N PHE A 187 -0.03 18.69 28.72
CA PHE A 187 1.01 19.15 27.81
C PHE A 187 1.95 18.03 27.35
N ALA A 188 2.37 17.13 28.24
CA ALA A 188 3.21 16.00 27.87
C ALA A 188 2.49 15.05 26.89
N THR A 189 1.20 14.80 27.11
CA THR A 189 0.37 13.96 26.23
C THR A 189 0.13 14.65 24.88
N TYR A 190 -0.11 15.96 24.88
CA TYR A 190 -0.28 16.74 23.65
C TYR A 190 1.01 16.78 22.82
N ALA A 191 2.17 17.04 23.44
CA ALA A 191 3.47 17.06 22.79
C ALA A 191 3.81 15.69 22.15
N LYS A 192 3.46 14.60 22.83
CA LYS A 192 3.61 13.23 22.31
C LYS A 192 2.85 12.99 20.99
N LEU A 193 1.73 13.66 20.74
CA LEU A 193 0.93 13.47 19.52
C LEU A 193 1.56 14.13 18.28
N TYR A 194 2.59 14.96 18.46
CA TYR A 194 3.22 15.67 17.37
C TYR A 194 4.19 14.74 16.59
N PRO A 195 4.11 14.65 15.25
CA PRO A 195 4.86 13.64 14.47
C PRO A 195 6.38 13.68 14.65
N THR A 196 6.98 14.86 14.82
CA THR A 196 8.44 14.99 15.03
C THR A 196 8.88 14.47 16.40
N MET A 197 7.95 14.37 17.36
CA MET A 197 8.23 13.88 18.72
C MET A 197 8.07 12.37 18.86
N LYS A 198 7.69 11.65 17.79
CA LYS A 198 7.51 10.19 17.77
C LYS A 198 8.72 9.41 18.30
N PRO A 199 10.00 9.77 17.98
CA PRO A 199 11.17 9.07 18.53
C PRO A 199 11.28 9.17 20.06
N TYR A 200 10.70 10.21 20.66
CA TYR A 200 10.74 10.50 22.10
C TYR A 200 9.53 9.96 22.86
N GLU A 201 8.64 9.20 22.22
CA GLU A 201 7.41 8.69 22.85
C GLU A 201 7.69 7.97 24.18
N TYR A 202 8.76 7.16 24.21
CA TYR A 202 9.18 6.47 25.43
C TYR A 202 9.59 7.45 26.54
N GLY A 203 10.35 8.51 26.19
CA GLY A 203 10.77 9.55 27.11
C GLY A 203 9.59 10.30 27.75
N PHE A 204 8.55 10.63 26.98
CA PHE A 204 7.33 11.24 27.52
C PHE A 204 6.58 10.36 28.51
N ARG A 205 6.51 9.04 28.26
CA ARG A 205 5.89 8.10 29.21
C ARG A 205 6.67 8.04 30.52
N VAL A 206 8.00 7.98 30.42
CA VAL A 206 8.90 7.98 31.58
C VAL A 206 8.81 9.30 32.35
N PHE A 207 8.79 10.43 31.65
CA PHE A 207 8.63 11.76 32.21
C PHE A 207 7.36 11.85 33.06
N LEU A 208 6.21 11.48 32.49
CA LEU A 208 4.93 11.56 33.18
C LEU A 208 4.88 10.67 34.44
N LEU A 209 5.31 9.42 34.31
CA LEU A 209 5.38 8.49 35.45
C LEU A 209 6.34 8.96 36.54
N THR A 210 7.43 9.64 36.16
CA THR A 210 8.39 10.18 37.11
C THR A 210 7.86 11.40 37.81
N TYR A 211 7.28 12.34 37.07
CA TYR A 211 6.69 13.55 37.61
C TYR A 211 5.59 13.24 38.63
N CYS A 212 4.61 12.41 38.26
CA CYS A 212 3.53 12.04 39.16
C CYS A 212 4.04 11.32 40.42
N TYR A 213 5.04 10.44 40.28
CA TYR A 213 5.61 9.74 41.43
C TYR A 213 6.37 10.68 42.36
N VAL A 214 7.22 11.57 41.83
CA VAL A 214 8.02 12.49 42.66
C VAL A 214 7.12 13.47 43.40
N ILE A 215 6.08 14.02 42.75
CA ILE A 215 5.11 14.90 43.41
C ILE A 215 4.34 14.17 44.52
N VAL A 216 3.79 12.98 44.24
CA VAL A 216 2.97 12.24 45.22
C VAL A 216 3.80 11.65 46.35
N SER A 217 4.99 11.11 46.05
CA SER A 217 5.88 10.52 47.05
C SER A 217 6.53 11.61 47.90
N GLY A 218 7.04 12.67 47.28
CA GLY A 218 7.67 13.78 47.99
C GLY A 218 6.70 14.52 48.90
N TYR A 219 5.41 14.63 48.52
CA TYR A 219 4.39 15.19 49.42
C TYR A 219 4.16 14.34 50.68
N LYS A 220 4.27 13.01 50.57
CA LYS A 220 4.08 12.09 51.70
C LYS A 220 5.28 12.03 52.64
N THR A 221 6.50 12.12 52.11
CA THR A 221 7.74 11.98 52.88
C THR A 221 8.36 13.31 53.28
N GLY A 222 8.00 14.43 52.64
CA GLY A 222 8.61 15.74 52.85
C GLY A 222 9.96 15.94 52.13
N GLU A 223 10.52 14.88 51.54
CA GLU A 223 11.87 14.88 50.96
C GLU A 223 11.82 14.74 49.42
N PHE A 224 11.45 15.83 48.75
CA PHE A 224 11.37 15.88 47.29
C PHE A 224 12.73 15.68 46.60
N MET A 225 13.79 16.32 47.14
CA MET A 225 15.15 16.27 46.59
C MET A 225 15.74 14.86 46.66
N GLU A 226 15.64 14.19 47.80
CA GLU A 226 16.18 12.84 47.98
C GLU A 226 15.45 11.83 47.09
N THR A 227 14.12 11.95 46.97
CA THR A 227 13.31 11.11 46.08
C THR A 227 13.70 11.29 44.60
N ALA A 228 13.95 12.52 44.16
CA ALA A 228 14.34 12.81 42.78
C ALA A 228 15.76 12.33 42.46
N VAL A 229 16.73 12.61 43.34
CA VAL A 229 18.14 12.25 43.15
C VAL A 229 18.35 10.74 43.23
N SER A 230 17.78 10.08 44.24
CA SER A 230 17.89 8.61 44.40
C SER A 230 17.37 7.87 43.17
N ARG A 231 16.23 8.31 42.61
CA ARG A 231 15.65 7.75 41.39
C ARG A 231 16.56 7.94 40.18
N PHE A 232 17.13 9.13 40.02
CA PHE A 232 18.06 9.40 38.92
C PHE A 232 19.31 8.51 39.01
N LEU A 233 19.92 8.39 40.19
CA LEU A 233 21.10 7.56 40.42
C LEU A 233 20.85 6.06 40.15
N LEU A 234 19.71 5.53 40.59
CA LEU A 234 19.34 4.13 40.32
C LEU A 234 19.08 3.85 38.83
N ILE A 235 18.48 4.80 38.13
CA ILE A 235 18.27 4.71 36.67
C ILE A 235 19.61 4.79 35.95
N ALA A 236 20.50 5.70 36.35
CA ALA A 236 21.85 5.81 35.80
C ALA A 236 22.65 4.51 36.01
N LEU A 237 22.56 3.91 37.21
CA LEU A 237 23.18 2.63 37.52
C LEU A 237 22.67 1.50 36.60
N GLY A 238 21.35 1.32 36.51
CA GLY A 238 20.75 0.30 35.65
C GLY A 238 21.05 0.52 34.16
N ALA A 239 21.01 1.76 33.69
CA ALA A 239 21.37 2.10 32.31
C ALA A 239 22.85 1.83 32.03
N CYS A 240 23.75 2.15 32.96
CA CYS A 240 25.18 1.89 32.84
C CYS A 240 25.46 0.39 32.71
N VAL A 241 24.92 -0.44 33.62
CA VAL A 241 25.08 -1.91 33.56
C VAL A 241 24.54 -2.46 32.25
N GLY A 242 23.34 -2.02 31.83
CA GLY A 242 22.73 -2.45 30.57
C GLY A 242 23.58 -2.08 29.34
N LEU A 243 24.12 -0.86 29.28
CA LEU A 243 24.96 -0.41 28.18
C LEU A 243 26.30 -1.13 28.14
N VAL A 244 26.95 -1.31 29.29
CA VAL A 244 28.24 -2.02 29.40
C VAL A 244 28.08 -3.47 28.92
N VAL A 245 27.07 -4.18 29.40
CA VAL A 245 26.83 -5.57 28.99
C VAL A 245 26.52 -5.66 27.49
N ASN A 246 25.70 -4.75 26.95
CA ASN A 246 25.33 -4.83 25.53
C ASN A 246 26.49 -4.45 24.59
N THR A 247 27.36 -3.53 25.02
CA THR A 247 28.49 -3.05 24.21
C THR A 247 29.71 -3.97 24.30
N CYS A 248 30.03 -4.49 25.48
CA CYS A 248 31.26 -5.27 25.70
C CYS A 248 31.13 -6.75 25.33
N ILE A 249 29.94 -7.34 25.43
CA ILE A 249 29.72 -8.77 25.12
C ILE A 249 29.08 -8.86 23.74
N TYR A 250 29.77 -9.43 22.74
CA TYR A 250 29.25 -9.70 21.38
C TYR A 250 28.35 -8.59 20.78
N PRO A 251 28.88 -7.40 20.47
CA PRO A 251 28.07 -6.25 20.08
C PRO A 251 27.22 -6.53 18.83
N ILE A 252 25.95 -6.10 18.86
CA ILE A 252 24.99 -6.23 17.74
C ILE A 252 24.66 -4.83 17.23
N TRP A 253 25.02 -4.56 15.97
CA TRP A 253 24.94 -3.25 15.34
C TRP A 253 23.78 -3.15 14.34
N ALA A 254 22.88 -2.19 14.55
CA ALA A 254 21.77 -1.91 13.64
C ALA A 254 22.26 -1.29 12.32
N GLY A 255 23.36 -0.52 12.34
CA GLY A 255 23.97 0.02 11.12
C GLY A 255 24.45 -1.06 10.16
N GLU A 256 25.05 -2.13 10.69
CA GLU A 256 25.48 -3.29 9.91
C GLU A 256 24.29 -4.08 9.35
N ASP A 257 23.23 -4.27 10.15
CA ASP A 257 21.99 -4.89 9.67
C ASP A 257 21.33 -4.06 8.56
N LEU A 258 21.36 -2.72 8.65
CA LEU A 258 20.87 -1.81 7.60
C LEU A 258 21.67 -1.98 6.30
N HIS A 259 23.00 -1.95 6.40
CA HIS A 259 23.91 -2.14 5.26
C HIS A 259 23.64 -3.48 4.55
N ASN A 260 23.59 -4.57 5.32
CA ASN A 260 23.36 -5.91 4.81
C ASN A 260 21.96 -6.05 4.19
N LEU A 261 20.95 -5.43 4.78
CA LEU A 261 19.58 -5.41 4.24
C LEU A 261 19.53 -4.73 2.88
N VAL A 262 20.09 -3.53 2.76
CA VAL A 262 20.10 -2.77 1.50
C VAL A 262 20.88 -3.54 0.44
N ALA A 263 22.09 -4.04 0.75
CA ALA A 263 22.90 -4.82 -0.19
C ALA A 263 22.20 -6.11 -0.66
N LYS A 264 21.54 -6.84 0.25
CA LYS A 264 20.76 -8.04 -0.08
C LYS A 264 19.60 -7.72 -1.02
N ASN A 265 18.92 -6.58 -0.82
CA ASN A 265 17.82 -6.17 -1.66
C ASN A 265 18.23 -5.94 -3.12
N PHE A 266 19.45 -5.46 -3.40
CA PHE A 266 19.95 -5.33 -4.78
C PHE A 266 20.00 -6.68 -5.50
N VAL A 267 20.60 -7.68 -4.85
CA VAL A 267 20.70 -9.04 -5.39
C VAL A 267 19.32 -9.62 -5.63
N ASN A 268 18.41 -9.47 -4.67
CA ASN A 268 17.03 -9.95 -4.75
C ASN A 268 16.26 -9.32 -5.93
N VAL A 269 16.37 -8.00 -6.12
CA VAL A 269 15.71 -7.30 -7.23
C VAL A 269 16.31 -7.70 -8.57
N ALA A 270 17.64 -7.88 -8.65
CA ALA A 270 18.31 -8.35 -9.86
C ALA A 270 17.85 -9.76 -10.26
N THR A 271 17.79 -10.70 -9.31
CA THR A 271 17.28 -12.06 -9.57
C THR A 271 15.82 -12.06 -9.99
N SER A 272 15.00 -11.19 -9.40
CA SER A 272 13.61 -11.04 -9.81
C SER A 272 13.46 -10.44 -11.21
N LEU A 273 14.29 -9.48 -11.60
CA LEU A 273 14.25 -8.90 -12.94
C LEU A 273 14.54 -9.95 -14.01
N GLU A 274 15.61 -10.72 -13.86
CA GLU A 274 15.93 -11.82 -14.77
C GLU A 274 14.84 -12.89 -14.78
N GLY A 275 14.34 -13.28 -13.60
CA GLY A 275 13.24 -14.22 -13.48
C GLY A 275 11.97 -13.74 -14.19
N CYS A 276 11.67 -12.44 -14.13
CA CYS A 276 10.55 -11.84 -14.85
C CYS A 276 10.76 -11.89 -16.37
N VAL A 277 11.93 -11.49 -16.86
CA VAL A 277 12.22 -11.46 -18.30
C VAL A 277 12.27 -12.87 -18.90
N ASN A 278 12.96 -13.80 -18.24
CA ASN A 278 13.01 -15.19 -18.67
C ASN A 278 11.64 -15.84 -18.61
N GLY A 279 10.89 -15.65 -17.51
CA GLY A 279 9.53 -16.16 -17.37
C GLY A 279 8.59 -15.64 -18.46
N TYR A 280 8.68 -14.34 -18.80
CA TYR A 280 7.89 -13.75 -19.88
C TYR A 280 8.23 -14.36 -21.26
N LEU A 281 9.49 -14.73 -21.50
CA LEU A 281 9.96 -15.30 -22.77
C LEU A 281 9.78 -16.82 -22.87
N GLU A 282 9.71 -17.52 -21.73
CA GLU A 282 9.54 -18.98 -21.61
C GLU A 282 8.08 -19.43 -21.46
N CYS A 283 7.12 -18.55 -21.16
CA CYS A 283 5.70 -18.91 -21.15
C CYS A 283 5.24 -19.37 -22.54
N VAL A 284 5.36 -20.66 -22.86
CA VAL A 284 5.16 -21.25 -24.19
C VAL A 284 3.71 -21.66 -24.46
N ALA A 285 2.92 -21.96 -23.43
CA ALA A 285 1.57 -22.48 -23.63
C ALA A 285 0.50 -21.44 -23.32
N TYR A 286 -0.43 -21.29 -24.26
CA TYR A 286 -1.74 -20.69 -24.01
C TYR A 286 -2.58 -21.67 -23.17
N ASP A 287 -2.09 -22.03 -21.98
CA ASP A 287 -2.93 -22.71 -21.01
C ASP A 287 -3.88 -21.66 -20.48
N THR A 288 -5.18 -21.91 -20.64
CA THR A 288 -6.23 -21.16 -19.94
C THR A 288 -6.05 -21.40 -18.44
N ILE A 289 -5.12 -20.67 -17.83
CA ILE A 289 -4.89 -20.70 -16.39
C ILE A 289 -6.13 -20.03 -15.78
N PRO A 290 -6.99 -20.77 -15.04
CA PRO A 290 -8.14 -20.16 -14.39
C PRO A 290 -7.62 -19.16 -13.37
N SER A 291 -7.83 -17.87 -13.64
CA SER A 291 -7.58 -16.70 -12.78
C SER A 291 -6.73 -16.98 -11.52
N ARG A 292 -5.43 -17.24 -11.70
CA ARG A 292 -4.45 -17.32 -10.58
C ARG A 292 -4.18 -15.95 -9.95
N ILE A 293 -4.79 -14.90 -10.47
CA ILE A 293 -4.66 -13.50 -10.04
C ILE A 293 -5.21 -13.27 -8.60
N LEU A 294 -5.86 -14.25 -7.97
CA LEU A 294 -6.47 -14.09 -6.64
C LEU A 294 -6.17 -15.22 -5.65
N VAL A 295 -4.89 -15.48 -5.34
CA VAL A 295 -4.49 -15.96 -4.00
C VAL A 295 -3.14 -15.36 -3.64
N TYR A 296 -3.12 -14.31 -2.82
CA TYR A 296 -1.90 -13.67 -2.27
C TYR A 296 -1.00 -14.67 -1.50
N GLU A 297 -1.56 -15.84 -1.15
CA GLU A 297 -0.93 -16.94 -0.43
C GLU A 297 -0.31 -18.02 -1.34
N ALA A 298 -0.74 -18.17 -2.60
CA ALA A 298 -0.19 -19.19 -3.52
C ALA A 298 1.04 -18.69 -4.31
N VAL A 299 1.28 -17.37 -4.34
CA VAL A 299 2.44 -16.71 -4.98
C VAL A 299 3.60 -16.53 -3.97
N ALA A 300 3.38 -16.82 -2.69
CA ALA A 300 4.40 -16.69 -1.64
C ALA A 300 5.59 -17.66 -1.82
N GLU A 301 5.45 -18.69 -2.65
CA GLU A 301 6.52 -19.66 -2.98
C GLU A 301 7.26 -19.34 -4.28
N ASP A 302 6.85 -18.31 -5.05
CA ASP A 302 7.57 -17.92 -6.26
C ASP A 302 8.85 -17.15 -5.88
N PRO A 303 10.06 -17.66 -6.22
CA PRO A 303 11.31 -16.96 -5.96
C PRO A 303 11.32 -15.54 -6.57
N VAL A 304 10.69 -15.33 -7.73
CA VAL A 304 10.61 -14.02 -8.39
C VAL A 304 9.82 -13.03 -7.54
N TYR A 305 8.68 -13.44 -6.99
CA TYR A 305 7.84 -12.63 -6.12
C TYR A 305 8.56 -12.23 -4.83
N SER A 306 9.24 -13.19 -4.18
CA SER A 306 9.92 -12.96 -2.91
C SER A 306 11.05 -11.94 -3.02
N GLY A 307 11.77 -11.93 -4.15
CA GLY A 307 12.93 -11.07 -4.37
C GLY A 307 12.58 -9.58 -4.35
N TYR A 308 11.75 -9.10 -5.28
CA TYR A 308 11.39 -7.67 -5.32
C TYR A 308 10.48 -7.25 -4.15
N ARG A 309 9.68 -8.16 -3.57
CA ARG A 309 8.79 -7.83 -2.43
C ARG A 309 9.59 -7.43 -1.20
N SER A 310 10.72 -8.08 -0.95
CA SER A 310 11.62 -7.74 0.16
C SER A 310 12.09 -6.29 0.12
N ALA A 311 12.45 -5.80 -1.08
CA ALA A 311 12.84 -4.41 -1.30
C ALA A 311 11.64 -3.44 -1.18
N VAL A 312 10.48 -3.77 -1.75
CA VAL A 312 9.32 -2.87 -1.69
C VAL A 312 8.78 -2.68 -0.26
N GLN A 313 8.86 -3.72 0.57
CA GLN A 313 8.33 -3.69 1.94
C GLN A 313 9.37 -3.24 3.01
N SER A 314 10.65 -3.06 2.66
CA SER A 314 11.72 -2.76 3.62
C SER A 314 11.69 -1.34 4.21
N THR A 315 10.89 -0.43 3.66
CA THR A 315 10.84 1.01 4.06
C THR A 315 10.82 1.24 5.57
N SER A 316 9.87 0.61 6.28
CA SER A 316 9.73 0.82 7.73
C SER A 316 10.88 0.20 8.53
N GLN A 317 11.45 -0.89 8.04
CA GLN A 317 12.59 -1.56 8.64
C GLN A 317 13.86 -0.71 8.46
N GLU A 318 14.09 -0.17 7.26
CA GLU A 318 15.20 0.73 6.93
C GLU A 318 15.18 1.99 7.81
N ASP A 319 14.02 2.66 7.92
CA ASP A 319 13.87 3.87 8.75
C ASP A 319 14.14 3.59 10.24
N THR A 320 13.67 2.44 10.72
CA THR A 320 13.85 2.03 12.13
C THR A 320 15.32 1.72 12.42
N LEU A 321 15.98 0.96 11.53
CA LEU A 321 17.41 0.64 11.67
C LEU A 321 18.28 1.88 11.54
N MET A 322 17.97 2.79 10.61
CA MET A 322 18.67 4.07 10.46
C MET A 322 18.56 4.92 11.72
N GLY A 323 17.36 4.99 12.31
CA GLY A 323 17.13 5.71 13.57
C GLY A 323 17.88 5.14 14.76
N PHE A 324 18.19 3.84 14.76
CA PHE A 324 19.05 3.22 15.79
C PHE A 324 20.53 3.39 15.48
N ALA A 325 20.94 3.23 14.22
CA ALA A 325 22.32 3.36 13.77
C ALA A 325 22.89 4.76 14.02
N SER A 326 22.06 5.82 14.03
CA SER A 326 22.50 7.17 14.36
C SER A 326 22.97 7.35 15.81
N TRP A 327 22.61 6.43 16.72
CA TRP A 327 23.04 6.45 18.12
C TRP A 327 24.28 5.57 18.37
N GLU A 328 24.77 4.87 17.36
CA GLU A 328 25.86 3.92 17.53
C GLU A 328 27.22 4.65 17.59
N PRO A 329 28.11 4.28 18.53
CA PRO A 329 29.48 4.74 18.49
C PRO A 329 30.21 4.23 17.22
N PRO A 330 31.31 4.88 16.81
CA PRO A 330 32.13 4.41 15.70
C PRO A 330 32.60 2.97 15.92
N HIS A 331 32.39 2.11 14.92
CA HIS A 331 32.70 0.69 15.01
C HIS A 331 33.04 0.10 13.64
N GLY A 332 33.88 -0.94 13.63
CA GLY A 332 34.23 -1.70 12.43
C GLY A 332 34.65 -0.79 11.25
N PRO A 333 34.02 -0.92 10.07
CA PRO A 333 34.29 -0.05 8.92
C PRO A 333 33.68 1.36 9.04
N TYR A 334 32.72 1.56 9.95
CA TYR A 334 31.98 2.80 10.17
C TYR A 334 32.69 3.70 11.19
N LYS A 335 33.84 4.25 10.81
CA LYS A 335 34.77 4.94 11.74
C LYS A 335 34.36 6.37 12.14
N SER A 336 33.25 6.89 11.65
CA SER A 336 32.82 8.29 11.88
C SER A 336 31.65 8.38 12.85
N PHE A 337 31.72 9.27 13.85
CA PHE A 337 30.61 9.53 14.79
C PHE A 337 29.33 10.03 14.11
N ARG A 338 29.45 10.67 12.94
CA ARG A 338 28.32 11.17 12.15
C ARG A 338 28.28 10.48 10.77
N TYR A 339 28.27 9.16 10.80
CA TYR A 339 28.19 8.36 9.57
C TYR A 339 26.87 8.62 8.83
N PRO A 340 26.86 8.69 7.48
CA PRO A 340 25.70 9.15 6.71
C PRO A 340 24.62 8.06 6.49
N TRP A 341 24.07 7.49 7.56
CA TRP A 341 23.04 6.43 7.49
C TRP A 341 21.80 6.80 6.67
N ALA A 342 21.42 8.09 6.64
CA ALA A 342 20.30 8.56 5.82
C ALA A 342 20.51 8.34 4.31
N MET A 343 21.77 8.27 3.85
CA MET A 343 22.08 8.01 2.44
C MET A 343 21.79 6.55 2.06
N TYR A 344 21.90 5.60 2.99
CA TYR A 344 21.49 4.20 2.76
C TYR A 344 19.99 4.08 2.49
N VAL A 345 19.16 4.82 3.24
CA VAL A 345 17.71 4.88 3.02
C VAL A 345 17.39 5.55 1.68
N LYS A 346 18.19 6.55 1.26
CA LYS A 346 18.06 7.18 -0.06
C LYS A 346 18.34 6.19 -1.18
N VAL A 347 19.43 5.41 -1.08
CA VAL A 347 19.77 4.34 -2.03
C VAL A 347 18.68 3.26 -2.04
N GLY A 348 18.22 2.80 -0.87
CA GLY A 348 17.10 1.88 -0.74
C GLY A 348 15.80 2.43 -1.35
N GLY A 349 15.56 3.75 -1.26
CA GLY A 349 14.46 4.44 -1.93
C GLY A 349 14.55 4.40 -3.45
N ALA A 350 15.72 4.67 -4.02
CA ALA A 350 15.94 4.57 -5.46
C ALA A 350 15.78 3.12 -5.96
N LEU A 351 16.32 2.15 -5.21
CA LEU A 351 16.17 0.73 -5.52
C LEU A 351 14.70 0.28 -5.45
N ARG A 352 13.93 0.79 -4.48
CA ARG A 352 12.48 0.52 -4.39
C ARG A 352 11.72 0.95 -5.64
N HIS A 353 12.06 2.10 -6.23
CA HIS A 353 11.46 2.52 -7.49
C HIS A 353 11.75 1.53 -8.62
N CYS A 354 12.96 0.97 -8.68
CA CYS A 354 13.31 -0.08 -9.63
C CYS A 354 12.52 -1.37 -9.35
N ALA A 355 12.39 -1.76 -8.07
CA ALA A 355 11.64 -2.94 -7.66
C ALA A 355 10.13 -2.86 -7.99
N ILE A 356 9.54 -1.66 -7.97
CA ILE A 356 8.15 -1.44 -8.38
C ILE A 356 7.96 -1.70 -9.88
N MET A 357 8.96 -1.37 -10.72
CA MET A 357 8.92 -1.72 -12.15
C MET A 357 9.01 -3.24 -12.34
N VAL A 358 9.88 -3.92 -11.59
CA VAL A 358 9.96 -5.39 -11.61
C VAL A 358 8.64 -6.04 -11.16
N MET A 359 7.97 -5.47 -10.16
CA MET A 359 6.64 -5.90 -9.74
C MET A 359 5.59 -5.73 -10.85
N ALA A 360 5.66 -4.63 -11.61
CA ALA A 360 4.78 -4.40 -12.75
C ALA A 360 5.06 -5.40 -13.89
N LEU A 361 6.33 -5.69 -14.17
CA LEU A 361 6.75 -6.73 -15.13
C LEU A 361 6.23 -8.12 -14.71
N HIS A 362 6.31 -8.45 -13.43
CA HIS A 362 5.71 -9.69 -12.93
C HIS A 362 4.19 -9.71 -13.13
N GLY A 363 3.52 -8.56 -12.95
CA GLY A 363 2.09 -8.41 -13.28
C GLY A 363 1.76 -8.73 -14.74
N CYS A 364 2.65 -8.41 -15.69
CA CYS A 364 2.49 -8.77 -17.10
C CYS A 364 2.57 -10.28 -17.33
N ILE A 365 3.43 -11.00 -16.61
CA ILE A 365 3.55 -12.47 -16.69
C ILE A 365 2.28 -13.14 -16.16
N LEU A 366 1.73 -12.62 -15.06
CA LEU A 366 0.51 -13.14 -14.44
C LEU A 366 -0.78 -12.76 -15.19
N SER A 367 -0.68 -11.92 -16.22
CA SER A 367 -1.85 -11.45 -16.98
C SER A 367 -2.42 -12.54 -17.89
N GLU A 368 -3.75 -12.58 -18.01
CA GLU A 368 -4.46 -13.57 -18.85
C GLU A 368 -4.25 -13.34 -20.35
N ILE A 369 -3.84 -12.14 -20.76
CA ILE A 369 -3.66 -11.75 -22.16
C ILE A 369 -2.15 -11.57 -22.40
N GLN A 370 -1.52 -12.59 -22.96
CA GLN A 370 -0.11 -12.54 -23.35
C GLN A 370 0.04 -12.45 -24.88
N ALA A 371 1.11 -11.77 -25.32
CA ALA A 371 1.51 -11.70 -26.71
C ALA A 371 1.83 -13.10 -27.29
N ALA A 372 1.47 -13.30 -28.56
CA ALA A 372 1.78 -14.54 -29.28
C ALA A 372 3.29 -14.83 -29.24
N GLU A 373 3.65 -16.12 -29.20
CA GLU A 373 5.05 -16.56 -29.05
C GLU A 373 5.94 -16.02 -30.18
N ASP A 374 5.45 -16.02 -31.42
CA ASP A 374 6.19 -15.51 -32.58
C ASP A 374 6.56 -14.03 -32.43
N ARG A 375 5.67 -13.23 -31.83
CA ARG A 375 5.92 -11.82 -31.53
C ARG A 375 6.93 -11.67 -30.40
N ARG A 376 6.85 -12.49 -29.34
CA ARG A 376 7.84 -12.49 -28.26
C ARG A 376 9.22 -12.96 -28.72
N ARG A 377 9.29 -13.96 -29.61
CA ARG A 377 10.52 -14.44 -30.24
C ARG A 377 11.20 -13.35 -31.05
N GLU A 378 10.42 -12.53 -31.75
CA GLU A 378 10.94 -11.42 -32.53
C GLU A 378 11.69 -10.41 -31.66
N PHE A 379 11.22 -10.10 -30.45
CA PHE A 379 11.90 -9.16 -29.53
C PHE A 379 12.73 -9.86 -28.44
N ARG A 380 12.90 -11.19 -28.51
CA ARG A 380 13.50 -12.01 -27.44
C ARG A 380 14.89 -11.52 -27.06
N ASN A 381 15.75 -11.33 -28.07
CA ASN A 381 17.15 -10.99 -27.85
C ASN A 381 17.29 -9.62 -27.17
N GLU A 382 16.51 -8.64 -27.61
CA GLU A 382 16.56 -7.27 -27.10
C GLU A 382 15.97 -7.18 -25.68
N LEU A 383 14.83 -7.83 -25.44
CA LEU A 383 14.23 -7.90 -24.10
C LEU A 383 15.15 -8.61 -23.11
N GLN A 384 15.74 -9.74 -23.52
CA GLN A 384 16.67 -10.51 -22.70
C GLN A 384 17.96 -9.73 -22.43
N ARG A 385 18.50 -9.03 -23.42
CA ARG A 385 19.70 -8.18 -23.25
C ARG A 385 19.44 -7.07 -22.23
N VAL A 386 18.33 -6.33 -22.34
CA VAL A 386 17.98 -5.27 -21.38
C VAL A 386 17.80 -5.83 -19.97
N GLY A 387 17.12 -6.96 -19.81
CA GLY A 387 16.95 -7.63 -18.52
C GLY A 387 18.28 -8.08 -17.88
N LEU A 388 19.15 -8.70 -18.68
CA LEU A 388 20.46 -9.19 -18.25
C LEU A 388 21.41 -8.05 -17.88
N GLU A 389 21.54 -7.03 -18.74
CA GLU A 389 22.39 -5.86 -18.44
C GLU A 389 21.84 -5.09 -17.22
N GLY A 390 20.52 -4.93 -17.11
CA GLY A 390 19.88 -4.36 -15.91
C GLY A 390 20.20 -5.10 -14.63
N ALA A 391 20.14 -6.43 -14.65
CA ALA A 391 20.46 -7.25 -13.49
C ALA A 391 21.96 -7.24 -13.18
N LYS A 392 22.84 -7.21 -14.19
CA LYS A 392 24.29 -7.03 -14.01
C LYS A 392 24.61 -5.72 -13.29
N VAL A 393 24.03 -4.60 -13.71
CA VAL A 393 24.22 -3.29 -13.04
C VAL A 393 23.76 -3.35 -11.59
N LEU A 394 22.58 -3.89 -11.30
CA LEU A 394 22.08 -4.03 -9.93
C LEU A 394 22.98 -4.90 -9.06
N ARG A 395 23.47 -6.04 -9.57
CA ARG A 395 24.40 -6.91 -8.84
C ARG A 395 25.74 -6.23 -8.61
N TYR A 396 26.26 -5.53 -9.62
CA TYR A 396 27.52 -4.81 -9.51
C TYR A 396 27.43 -3.75 -8.41
N ILE A 397 26.41 -2.87 -8.43
CA ILE A 397 26.20 -1.88 -7.38
C ILE A 397 25.99 -2.55 -6.02
N GLY A 398 25.25 -3.65 -5.97
CA GLY A 398 25.04 -4.43 -4.73
C GLY A 398 26.32 -4.98 -4.13
N GLU A 399 27.23 -5.51 -4.96
CA GLU A 399 28.55 -6.02 -4.55
C GLU A 399 29.49 -4.88 -4.13
N GLN A 400 29.53 -3.78 -4.89
CA GLN A 400 30.30 -2.59 -4.51
C GLN A 400 29.79 -2.00 -3.19
N LEU A 401 28.46 -1.95 -2.99
CA LEU A 401 27.86 -1.56 -1.72
C LEU A 401 28.31 -2.50 -0.61
N LYS A 402 28.21 -3.82 -0.81
CA LYS A 402 28.60 -4.83 0.18
C LYS A 402 30.07 -4.69 0.59
N LYS A 403 30.97 -4.39 -0.35
CA LYS A 403 32.42 -4.15 -0.13
C LYS A 403 32.76 -2.75 0.37
N MET A 404 31.82 -1.79 0.29
CA MET A 404 32.03 -0.36 0.57
C MET A 404 33.13 0.26 -0.31
N GLU A 405 33.05 -0.01 -1.61
CA GLU A 405 33.96 0.47 -2.65
C GLU A 405 33.25 1.47 -3.56
N LYS A 406 33.96 2.46 -4.12
CA LYS A 406 33.39 3.42 -5.08
C LYS A 406 33.21 2.76 -6.46
N LEU A 407 32.29 3.27 -7.27
CA LEU A 407 32.19 2.86 -8.68
C LEU A 407 33.47 3.25 -9.42
N ASN A 408 33.88 2.40 -10.38
CA ASN A 408 35.03 2.69 -11.24
C ASN A 408 34.73 3.91 -12.12
N PRO A 409 35.53 5.00 -12.03
CA PRO A 409 35.27 6.22 -12.80
C PRO A 409 35.56 6.10 -14.30
N ILE A 410 36.19 4.99 -14.73
CA ILE A 410 36.61 4.75 -16.11
C ILE A 410 35.54 3.99 -16.91
N GLU A 411 34.69 3.22 -16.24
CA GLU A 411 33.70 2.35 -16.87
C GLU A 411 32.32 2.97 -16.68
N ASP A 412 31.71 3.42 -17.78
CA ASP A 412 30.31 3.84 -17.76
C ASP A 412 29.42 2.58 -17.68
N ILE A 413 29.08 2.21 -16.45
CA ILE A 413 28.26 1.03 -16.13
C ILE A 413 26.88 1.12 -16.81
N LEU A 414 26.40 2.32 -17.14
CA LEU A 414 25.12 2.52 -17.79
C LEU A 414 25.21 2.46 -19.32
N TYR A 415 26.41 2.49 -19.90
CA TYR A 415 26.58 2.50 -21.35
C TYR A 415 25.96 1.27 -22.02
N GLU A 416 26.31 0.07 -21.57
CA GLU A 416 25.81 -1.18 -22.17
C GLU A 416 24.29 -1.34 -22.05
N ILE A 417 23.70 -0.92 -20.92
CA ILE A 417 22.25 -1.01 -20.72
C ILE A 417 21.50 0.07 -21.49
N HIS A 418 22.03 1.28 -21.60
CA HIS A 418 21.45 2.33 -22.45
C HIS A 418 21.51 1.91 -23.91
N GLN A 419 22.63 1.35 -24.37
CA GLN A 419 22.75 0.79 -25.71
C GLN A 419 21.73 -0.33 -25.94
N ALA A 420 21.57 -1.27 -25.00
CA ALA A 420 20.57 -2.33 -25.11
C ALA A 420 19.13 -1.77 -25.16
N ALA A 421 18.83 -0.71 -24.39
CA ALA A 421 17.53 -0.06 -24.39
C ALA A 421 17.27 0.69 -25.70
N GLU A 422 18.27 1.37 -26.26
CA GLU A 422 18.19 2.03 -27.57
C GLU A 422 17.99 1.01 -28.70
N GLU A 423 18.67 -0.13 -28.65
CA GLU A 423 18.47 -1.23 -29.61
C GLU A 423 17.04 -1.80 -29.51
N LEU A 424 16.53 -1.98 -28.30
CA LEU A 424 15.14 -2.40 -28.07
C LEU A 424 14.16 -1.37 -28.64
N GLN A 425 14.34 -0.08 -28.35
CA GLN A 425 13.50 1.00 -28.87
C GLN A 425 13.58 1.08 -30.39
N SER A 426 14.79 1.00 -30.97
CA SER A 426 15.01 0.98 -32.42
C SER A 426 14.29 -0.21 -33.07
N LYS A 427 14.31 -1.38 -32.44
CA LYS A 427 13.60 -2.55 -32.95
C LYS A 427 12.08 -2.38 -32.84
N ILE A 428 11.58 -1.78 -31.77
CA ILE A 428 10.17 -1.43 -31.60
C ILE A 428 9.73 -0.46 -32.70
N ASP A 429 10.53 0.56 -33.01
CA ASP A 429 10.21 1.54 -34.03
C ASP A 429 10.20 0.90 -35.43
N LYS A 430 11.24 0.12 -35.76
CA LYS A 430 11.35 -0.62 -37.02
C LYS A 430 10.22 -1.63 -37.21
N LYS A 431 9.81 -2.30 -36.12
CA LYS A 431 8.77 -3.33 -36.10
C LYS A 431 7.46 -2.85 -35.49
N SER A 432 7.23 -1.54 -35.49
CA SER A 432 6.02 -0.92 -34.93
C SER A 432 4.74 -1.42 -35.63
N TYR A 433 4.85 -1.78 -36.92
CA TYR A 433 3.79 -2.44 -37.70
C TYR A 433 3.37 -3.81 -37.14
N LEU A 434 4.20 -4.47 -36.32
CA LEU A 434 3.84 -5.70 -35.62
C LEU A 434 3.03 -5.44 -34.34
N LEU A 435 3.11 -4.23 -33.80
CA LEU A 435 2.44 -3.82 -32.56
C LEU A 435 1.13 -3.06 -32.86
N VAL A 436 1.05 -2.37 -33.99
CA VAL A 436 -0.09 -1.57 -34.43
C VAL A 436 -0.78 -2.25 -35.63
N ASN A 437 -2.08 -2.50 -35.52
CA ASN A 437 -2.86 -3.07 -36.62
C ASN A 437 -3.15 -1.99 -37.69
N ALA A 438 -2.26 -1.87 -38.68
CA ALA A 438 -2.33 -0.84 -39.73
C ALA A 438 -3.66 -0.84 -40.51
N LYS A 439 -4.31 -2.01 -40.66
CA LYS A 439 -5.57 -2.16 -41.41
C LYS A 439 -6.77 -1.43 -40.79
N ASN A 440 -6.71 -1.03 -39.52
CA ASN A 440 -7.82 -0.35 -38.84
C ASN A 440 -7.71 1.19 -38.89
N TRP A 441 -6.59 1.74 -39.37
CA TRP A 441 -6.35 3.19 -39.46
C TRP A 441 -6.64 3.76 -40.86
N GLU A 442 -6.96 2.93 -41.85
CA GLU A 442 -7.47 3.36 -43.17
C GLU A 442 -8.95 3.79 -43.05
N ILE A 443 -9.17 4.97 -42.47
CA ILE A 443 -10.48 5.66 -42.50
C ILE A 443 -10.57 6.37 -43.86
N GLY A 444 -11.10 5.66 -44.87
CA GLY A 444 -11.44 6.28 -46.14
C GLY A 444 -11.07 5.43 -47.35
N ASN A 445 -11.83 4.36 -47.58
CA ASN A 445 -12.35 3.96 -48.89
C ASN A 445 -12.89 2.53 -48.79
N ARG A 446 -14.19 2.40 -48.55
CA ARG A 446 -14.94 1.23 -49.01
C ARG A 446 -16.12 1.74 -49.84
N PRO A 447 -16.16 1.51 -51.16
CA PRO A 447 -17.41 1.58 -51.87
C PRO A 447 -18.24 0.33 -51.50
N ARG A 448 -19.53 0.54 -51.23
CA ARG A 448 -20.54 -0.52 -51.33
C ARG A 448 -20.86 -0.68 -52.81
N ASP A 449 -20.86 -1.90 -53.33
CA ASP A 449 -22.07 -2.51 -53.89
C ASP A 449 -21.84 -3.96 -54.33
N SER A 450 -22.98 -4.62 -54.46
CA SER A 450 -23.29 -6.05 -54.64
C SER A 450 -22.89 -6.67 -55.98
N THR A 451 -22.55 -7.96 -55.92
CA THR A 451 -22.74 -9.05 -56.94
C THR A 451 -22.49 -8.72 -58.42
N ASP A 452 -21.39 -9.23 -58.99
CA ASP A 452 -21.39 -10.42 -59.86
C ASP A 452 -19.98 -10.72 -60.40
N GLU A 453 -19.71 -12.01 -60.61
CA GLU A 453 -18.46 -12.55 -61.14
C GLU A 453 -18.21 -12.11 -62.60
N GLN A 454 -16.96 -11.74 -62.92
CA GLN A 454 -16.17 -12.16 -64.10
C GLN A 454 -15.14 -11.09 -64.53
N LYS A 455 -13.85 -11.36 -64.29
CA LYS A 455 -12.74 -11.37 -65.27
C LYS A 455 -11.40 -11.15 -64.58
N ILE A 456 -10.62 -12.23 -64.61
CA ILE A 456 -9.17 -12.22 -64.47
C ILE A 456 -8.59 -11.57 -65.74
N SER A 457 -7.87 -10.46 -65.60
CA SER A 457 -6.63 -10.17 -66.34
C SER A 457 -6.08 -8.78 -65.99
N ASN A 458 -4.76 -8.72 -65.79
CA ASN A 458 -3.87 -7.55 -65.85
C ASN A 458 -3.52 -6.89 -64.50
N LEU A 459 -2.54 -7.52 -63.86
CA LEU A 459 -1.65 -6.97 -62.84
C LEU A 459 -0.40 -6.45 -63.59
N ASP A 460 -0.19 -5.13 -63.65
CA ASP A 460 1.12 -4.43 -63.85
C ASP A 460 0.99 -3.01 -64.47
N GLU A 461 0.13 -2.12 -63.95
CA GLU A 461 0.20 -0.71 -64.38
C GLU A 461 -0.14 0.38 -63.33
N ASP A 462 -0.62 0.04 -62.13
CA ASP A 462 -1.08 1.06 -61.15
C ASP A 462 -0.12 1.36 -59.98
N LEU A 463 1.07 0.77 -59.94
CA LEU A 463 2.04 1.04 -58.85
C LEU A 463 2.74 2.41 -58.98
N SER A 464 2.65 3.06 -60.15
CA SER A 464 3.38 4.30 -60.45
C SER A 464 2.60 5.59 -60.16
N ARG A 465 1.31 5.52 -59.80
CA ARG A 465 0.46 6.70 -59.55
C ARG A 465 0.25 7.05 -58.07
N ILE A 466 0.68 6.18 -57.15
CA ILE A 466 0.43 6.35 -55.70
C ILE A 466 1.45 7.27 -54.99
N ILE A 467 2.58 7.59 -55.63
CA ILE A 467 3.66 8.39 -55.01
C ILE A 467 3.39 9.92 -55.04
N ALA A 468 2.34 10.41 -55.71
CA ALA A 468 2.18 11.85 -56.01
C ALA A 468 1.21 12.66 -55.13
N HIS A 469 0.53 12.09 -54.13
CA HIS A 469 -0.40 12.86 -53.28
C HIS A 469 -0.06 12.74 -51.79
N LYS A 470 0.94 13.52 -51.39
CA LYS A 470 1.23 13.83 -49.98
C LYS A 470 1.58 15.30 -49.84
N SER A 471 0.58 16.18 -49.80
CA SER A 471 0.73 17.54 -49.28
C SER A 471 -0.62 18.23 -49.10
N GLN A 472 -0.79 18.91 -47.95
CA GLN A 472 -1.88 19.84 -47.58
C GLN A 472 -3.19 19.13 -47.15
N SER A 473 -3.87 19.47 -46.06
CA SER A 473 -4.15 20.81 -45.53
C SER A 473 -4.65 20.77 -44.07
N GLU A 474 -4.44 21.90 -43.39
CA GLU A 474 -4.87 22.27 -42.04
C GLU A 474 -6.38 22.12 -41.76
N ALA A 475 -6.74 21.77 -40.52
CA ALA A 475 -8.12 21.83 -40.02
C ALA A 475 -8.38 23.16 -39.30
N THR A 476 -9.20 24.03 -39.91
CA THR A 476 -9.76 25.24 -39.29
C THR A 476 -11.22 24.98 -38.91
N LEU A 477 -11.56 25.28 -37.65
CA LEU A 477 -12.91 25.21 -37.06
C LEU A 477 -13.89 26.25 -37.65
N ARG A 478 -15.15 25.86 -37.88
CA ARG A 478 -16.38 26.61 -37.47
C ARG A 478 -17.71 25.84 -37.77
N PRO A 479 -18.77 26.00 -36.93
CA PRO A 479 -20.05 25.26 -37.00
C PRO A 479 -21.23 26.09 -37.56
N PRO A 480 -22.40 25.48 -37.88
CA PRO A 480 -23.68 25.98 -37.31
C PRO A 480 -24.78 24.87 -37.10
N LYS A 481 -25.50 24.87 -35.97
CA LYS A 481 -26.86 25.40 -35.63
C LYS A 481 -28.09 24.47 -35.92
N ASN A 482 -28.75 24.09 -34.81
CA ASN A 482 -30.18 23.82 -34.49
C ASN A 482 -31.27 24.20 -35.52
N TRP A 483 -32.51 23.70 -35.55
CA TRP A 483 -33.35 22.65 -34.90
C TRP A 483 -34.67 22.57 -35.75
N ASP A 484 -35.56 21.62 -35.41
CA ASP A 484 -37.02 21.57 -35.69
C ASP A 484 -37.54 20.87 -36.95
N ALA A 485 -38.22 19.73 -36.76
CA ALA A 485 -39.63 19.53 -37.14
C ALA A 485 -40.16 18.16 -36.65
N VAL A 486 -41.23 18.22 -35.85
CA VAL A 486 -42.07 17.11 -35.37
C VAL A 486 -43.15 16.81 -36.42
N THR A 487 -43.67 15.58 -36.40
CA THR A 487 -45.11 15.17 -36.44
C THR A 487 -45.53 14.14 -37.50
N THR A 488 -46.08 13.02 -36.98
CA THR A 488 -47.24 12.21 -37.45
C THR A 488 -47.21 11.41 -38.76
N THR A 489 -47.46 10.10 -38.65
CA THR A 489 -48.81 9.51 -38.93
C THR A 489 -48.88 8.04 -38.52
N ALA A 490 -50.03 7.65 -37.96
CA ALA A 490 -50.37 6.31 -37.49
C ALA A 490 -51.44 5.69 -38.41
N THR A 491 -51.39 4.38 -38.64
CA THR A 491 -52.54 3.55 -39.04
C THR A 491 -52.33 2.07 -38.65
N ASN A 492 -52.66 1.76 -37.40
CA ASN A 492 -53.77 0.91 -36.93
C ASN A 492 -54.18 -0.44 -37.59
N LEU A 493 -54.71 -1.33 -36.72
CA LEU A 493 -55.45 -2.61 -36.85
C LEU A 493 -54.60 -3.90 -37.05
N ASN A 494 -54.80 -5.01 -36.32
CA ASN A 494 -55.80 -5.37 -35.30
C ASN A 494 -55.46 -6.68 -34.56
N SER A 495 -55.85 -6.72 -33.27
CA SER A 495 -56.56 -7.82 -32.58
C SER A 495 -55.85 -9.10 -32.10
N ALA A 496 -55.74 -9.15 -30.76
CA ALA A 496 -56.37 -10.13 -29.86
C ALA A 496 -55.57 -11.35 -29.31
N THR A 497 -55.24 -11.25 -28.01
CA THR A 497 -55.63 -12.11 -26.85
C THR A 497 -55.74 -13.63 -27.08
N MET A 498 -55.32 -14.58 -26.23
CA MET A 498 -54.48 -14.71 -25.01
C MET A 498 -54.47 -16.22 -24.66
N LEU A 499 -53.29 -16.83 -24.42
CA LEU A 499 -52.94 -17.92 -23.45
C LEU A 499 -53.75 -19.27 -23.45
N PRO A 500 -53.08 -20.43 -23.22
CA PRO A 500 -52.66 -20.78 -21.85
C PRO A 500 -51.30 -21.48 -21.70
N TYR A 501 -50.60 -21.08 -20.63
CA TYR A 501 -50.15 -21.93 -19.52
C TYR A 501 -50.09 -23.45 -19.79
N GLN A 502 -48.89 -24.04 -19.76
CA GLN A 502 -48.57 -24.98 -18.68
C GLN A 502 -47.07 -25.26 -18.54
N GLN A 503 -46.69 -25.24 -17.28
CA GLN A 503 -45.40 -25.55 -16.68
C GLN A 503 -45.01 -27.01 -16.85
N SER A 504 -43.70 -27.26 -16.93
CA SER A 504 -42.96 -28.26 -16.15
C SER A 504 -41.47 -27.90 -16.29
N ARG A 505 -40.83 -27.29 -15.28
CA ARG A 505 -40.10 -27.97 -14.20
C ARG A 505 -39.27 -29.13 -14.75
N THR A 506 -37.96 -29.20 -14.61
CA THR A 506 -37.01 -28.68 -13.63
C THR A 506 -35.66 -29.22 -14.09
N MET A 507 -34.57 -28.50 -13.84
CA MET A 507 -33.19 -28.97 -13.56
C MET A 507 -32.18 -27.99 -14.16
N ILE A 508 -31.75 -27.07 -13.29
CA ILE A 508 -30.37 -26.61 -13.10
C ILE A 508 -29.57 -26.43 -14.40
N GLN A 509 -29.40 -25.18 -14.84
CA GLN A 509 -28.12 -24.80 -15.44
C GLN A 509 -27.74 -23.34 -15.21
N LYS A 510 -26.78 -23.21 -14.28
CA LYS A 510 -25.65 -22.28 -14.18
C LYS A 510 -25.68 -20.98 -15.00
N GLN A 511 -25.42 -19.88 -14.27
CA GLN A 511 -25.02 -18.56 -14.75
C GLN A 511 -23.97 -18.59 -15.88
N PRO A 512 -23.88 -17.54 -16.70
CA PRO A 512 -22.59 -17.13 -17.23
C PRO A 512 -21.96 -16.10 -16.27
N SER A 513 -20.87 -16.56 -15.66
CA SER A 513 -19.69 -15.77 -15.28
C SER A 513 -19.30 -14.71 -16.34
N TRP A 514 -18.38 -13.79 -15.99
CA TRP A 514 -17.78 -12.83 -16.94
C TRP A 514 -17.55 -13.41 -18.33
N PRO A 515 -17.67 -12.59 -19.40
CA PRO A 515 -17.82 -13.10 -20.75
C PRO A 515 -16.68 -14.07 -21.04
N SER A 516 -17.04 -15.34 -21.24
CA SER A 516 -16.11 -16.38 -21.63
C SER A 516 -15.49 -15.98 -22.96
N ARG A 517 -14.17 -15.69 -23.00
CA ARG A 517 -13.46 -15.72 -24.29
C ARG A 517 -13.49 -17.16 -24.80
N ILE A 518 -13.79 -17.26 -26.09
CA ILE A 518 -13.96 -18.45 -26.90
C ILE A 518 -12.81 -19.43 -26.67
N SER A 519 -13.12 -20.59 -26.08
CA SER A 519 -12.28 -21.79 -26.13
C SER A 519 -12.41 -22.39 -27.53
N ILE A 520 -11.33 -22.39 -28.31
CA ILE A 520 -11.27 -23.07 -29.61
C ILE A 520 -11.07 -24.56 -29.34
N THR A 521 -12.14 -25.34 -29.47
CA THR A 521 -12.09 -26.82 -29.51
C THR A 521 -12.16 -27.24 -30.99
N PRO A 522 -11.32 -28.18 -31.48
CA PRO A 522 -11.31 -28.55 -32.88
C PRO A 522 -12.55 -29.38 -33.20
N GLY A 523 -13.43 -28.83 -34.05
CA GLY A 523 -14.57 -29.55 -34.62
C GLY A 523 -15.94 -28.96 -34.26
N SER A 524 -16.35 -27.91 -34.94
CA SER A 524 -17.63 -27.86 -35.67
C SER A 524 -17.86 -26.47 -36.26
N MET A 525 -18.31 -26.50 -37.50
CA MET A 525 -18.39 -25.44 -38.49
C MET A 525 -19.73 -24.72 -38.34
N PHE A 526 -19.79 -23.40 -38.14
CA PHE A 526 -20.79 -22.46 -38.71
C PHE A 526 -20.47 -20.98 -38.39
N GLN A 527 -19.89 -20.32 -39.41
CA GLN A 527 -19.94 -18.91 -39.83
C GLN A 527 -20.52 -17.80 -38.89
N GLN A 528 -19.71 -17.25 -37.98
CA GLN A 528 -19.66 -15.79 -37.70
C GLN A 528 -18.26 -15.31 -38.10
N PRO A 529 -18.01 -14.02 -38.43
CA PRO A 529 -16.76 -13.63 -39.08
C PRO A 529 -15.59 -13.77 -38.10
N ILE A 530 -14.92 -14.92 -38.17
CA ILE A 530 -13.75 -15.35 -37.36
C ILE A 530 -12.63 -14.29 -37.37
N GLY A 531 -12.64 -13.38 -38.35
CA GLY A 531 -11.73 -12.25 -38.43
C GLY A 531 -11.80 -11.28 -37.24
N GLU A 532 -12.96 -10.74 -36.86
CA GLU A 532 -13.01 -9.60 -35.91
C GLU A 532 -12.61 -9.96 -34.47
N ALA A 533 -13.03 -11.12 -33.96
CA ALA A 533 -12.69 -11.55 -32.60
C ALA A 533 -11.21 -11.94 -32.47
N THR A 534 -10.65 -12.58 -33.49
CA THR A 534 -9.22 -12.91 -33.60
C THR A 534 -8.39 -11.63 -33.67
N LEU A 535 -8.82 -10.64 -34.46
CA LEU A 535 -8.15 -9.33 -34.58
C LEU A 535 -8.19 -8.50 -33.28
N ARG A 536 -9.29 -8.53 -32.52
CA ARG A 536 -9.37 -7.86 -31.19
C ARG A 536 -8.47 -8.54 -30.16
N TYR A 537 -8.37 -9.87 -30.20
CA TYR A 537 -7.45 -10.61 -29.34
C TYR A 537 -5.99 -10.31 -29.71
N GLU A 538 -5.66 -10.29 -31.00
CA GLU A 538 -4.34 -9.94 -31.53
C GLU A 538 -3.92 -8.51 -31.16
N SER A 539 -4.85 -7.54 -31.27
CA SER A 539 -4.57 -6.15 -30.86
C SER A 539 -4.32 -6.01 -29.35
N ALA A 540 -5.07 -6.73 -28.52
CA ALA A 540 -4.91 -6.68 -27.06
C ALA A 540 -3.63 -7.41 -26.59
N SER A 541 -3.26 -8.50 -27.28
CA SER A 541 -2.05 -9.26 -26.96
C SER A 541 -0.78 -8.51 -27.36
N ASN A 542 -0.79 -7.77 -28.47
CA ASN A 542 0.32 -6.89 -28.87
C ASN A 542 0.56 -5.74 -27.87
N LEU A 543 -0.51 -5.21 -27.25
CA LEU A 543 -0.39 -4.18 -26.21
C LEU A 543 0.34 -4.70 -24.95
N SER A 544 0.20 -5.99 -24.63
CA SER A 544 0.90 -6.60 -23.48
C SER A 544 2.42 -6.58 -23.68
N LEU A 545 2.89 -6.85 -24.90
CA LEU A 545 4.31 -6.80 -25.27
C LEU A 545 4.84 -5.37 -25.25
N ALA A 546 4.09 -4.42 -25.81
CA ALA A 546 4.45 -3.00 -25.76
C ALA A 546 4.54 -2.49 -24.31
N THR A 547 3.61 -2.91 -23.45
CA THR A 547 3.63 -2.56 -22.01
C THR A 547 4.85 -3.17 -21.32
N PHE A 548 5.15 -4.44 -21.57
CA PHE A 548 6.31 -5.10 -20.99
C PHE A 548 7.63 -4.42 -21.41
N ALA A 549 7.79 -4.11 -22.70
CA ALA A 549 8.95 -3.41 -23.21
C ALA A 549 9.07 -1.99 -22.66
N SER A 550 7.95 -1.24 -22.57
CA SER A 550 7.94 0.10 -21.98
C SER A 550 8.33 0.10 -20.50
N LEU A 551 7.91 -0.91 -19.73
CA LEU A 551 8.29 -1.06 -18.32
C LEU A 551 9.79 -1.37 -18.16
N LEU A 552 10.38 -2.15 -19.08
CA LEU A 552 11.83 -2.37 -19.09
C LEU A 552 12.60 -1.09 -19.43
N ILE A 553 12.15 -0.31 -20.41
CA ILE A 553 12.78 0.98 -20.75
C ILE A 553 12.65 1.97 -19.59
N GLU A 554 11.48 2.03 -18.94
CA GLU A 554 11.31 2.88 -17.75
C GLU A 554 12.19 2.42 -16.59
N PHE A 555 12.37 1.10 -16.39
CA PHE A 555 13.33 0.57 -15.41
C PHE A 555 14.74 1.08 -15.69
N VAL A 556 15.22 1.04 -16.94
CA VAL A 556 16.54 1.58 -17.32
C VAL A 556 16.67 3.06 -16.98
N ALA A 557 15.64 3.87 -17.27
CA ALA A 557 15.64 5.29 -16.91
C ALA A 557 15.69 5.53 -15.38
N ARG A 558 15.22 4.60 -14.55
CA ARG A 558 15.33 4.70 -13.08
C ARG A 558 16.70 4.27 -12.55
N LEU A 559 17.48 3.50 -13.30
CA LEU A 559 18.81 3.07 -12.88
C LEU A 559 19.76 4.26 -12.73
N GLU A 560 19.63 5.29 -13.56
CA GLU A 560 20.44 6.51 -13.44
C GLU A 560 20.28 7.18 -12.06
N ASN A 561 19.04 7.28 -11.57
CA ASN A 561 18.76 7.82 -10.23
C ASN A 561 19.37 6.96 -9.12
N LEU A 562 19.43 5.64 -9.32
CA LEU A 562 20.02 4.70 -8.39
C LEU A 562 21.55 4.82 -8.35
N VAL A 563 22.20 4.91 -9.52
CA VAL A 563 23.64 5.14 -9.65
C VAL A 563 24.02 6.48 -8.99
N ASN A 564 23.28 7.55 -9.27
CA ASN A 564 23.52 8.87 -8.66
C ASN A 564 23.35 8.84 -7.13
N ALA A 565 22.33 8.14 -6.62
CA ALA A 565 22.15 8.01 -5.17
C ALA A 565 23.27 7.19 -4.52
N TYR A 566 23.78 6.17 -5.20
CA TYR A 566 24.90 5.36 -4.74
C TYR A 566 26.21 6.15 -4.75
N ASP A 567 26.49 6.90 -5.81
CA ASP A 567 27.71 7.71 -5.90
C ASP A 567 27.74 8.76 -4.77
N GLU A 568 26.63 9.45 -4.53
CA GLU A 568 26.50 10.38 -3.41
C GLU A 568 26.73 9.70 -2.05
N LEU A 569 26.22 8.48 -1.85
CA LEU A 569 26.50 7.67 -0.67
C LEU A 569 27.99 7.37 -0.55
N SER A 570 28.62 6.90 -1.63
CA SER A 570 30.03 6.48 -1.64
C SER A 570 30.99 7.63 -1.31
N VAL A 571 30.68 8.83 -1.80
CA VAL A 571 31.45 10.05 -1.53
C VAL A 571 31.25 10.50 -0.09
N LYS A 572 29.99 10.57 0.40
CA LYS A 572 29.72 11.01 1.78
C LYS A 572 30.20 10.02 2.83
N ALA A 573 30.17 8.73 2.54
CA ALA A 573 30.59 7.67 3.43
C ALA A 573 32.10 7.37 3.34
N ASN A 574 32.82 8.02 2.44
CA ASN A 574 34.25 7.80 2.16
C ASN A 574 34.56 6.32 1.87
N PHE A 575 33.85 5.73 0.91
CA PHE A 575 34.12 4.38 0.42
C PHE A 575 35.53 4.27 -0.17
N LYS A 576 36.10 3.07 -0.12
CA LYS A 576 37.43 2.79 -0.68
C LYS A 576 37.39 2.95 -2.21
N GLU A 577 38.50 3.34 -2.82
CA GLU A 577 38.60 3.29 -4.28
C GLU A 577 38.61 1.83 -4.72
N ALA A 578 37.87 1.51 -5.78
CA ALA A 578 37.87 0.17 -6.35
C ALA A 578 39.27 -0.15 -6.91
N VAL A 579 39.84 -1.28 -6.49
CA VAL A 579 41.12 -1.75 -7.00
C VAL A 579 40.89 -2.26 -8.41
N ALA A 580 41.51 -1.62 -9.41
CA ALA A 580 41.51 -2.12 -10.77
C ALA A 580 42.30 -3.42 -10.83
N ASP A 581 41.61 -4.58 -10.75
CA ASP A 581 42.25 -5.86 -10.99
C ASP A 581 42.69 -5.94 -12.45
N SER A 582 44.01 -5.91 -12.60
CA SER A 582 44.76 -6.03 -13.84
C SER A 582 44.69 -7.44 -14.42
N LEU A 583 43.63 -7.75 -15.18
CA LEU A 583 43.54 -8.88 -16.12
C LEU A 583 42.57 -8.40 -17.21
N PHE A 584 42.98 -7.93 -18.39
CA PHE A 584 43.59 -8.67 -19.50
C PHE A 584 44.33 -7.71 -20.46
N PHE A 585 45.62 -7.95 -20.71
CA PHE A 585 46.40 -7.47 -21.87
C PHE A 585 46.97 -8.73 -22.55
N SER A 586 46.72 -9.03 -23.83
CA SER A 586 47.53 -8.66 -25.02
C SER A 586 47.17 -9.60 -26.21
N PRO A 587 47.68 -9.43 -27.47
CA PRO A 587 47.88 -8.23 -28.31
C PRO A 587 47.51 -8.42 -29.83
N ALA A 588 47.72 -7.37 -30.65
CA ALA A 588 47.78 -7.25 -32.14
C ALA A 588 46.44 -7.06 -32.91
N LEU A 589 46.26 -6.15 -33.90
CA LEU A 589 47.09 -5.21 -34.69
C LEU A 589 46.10 -4.21 -35.43
N PRO A 590 46.53 -3.20 -36.23
CA PRO A 590 46.12 -1.80 -36.10
C PRO A 590 45.25 -1.26 -37.26
N TYR A 591 44.53 -0.14 -37.07
CA TYR A 591 44.40 0.90 -38.10
C TYR A 591 44.16 2.27 -37.48
N SER A 592 45.09 3.17 -37.77
CA SER A 592 45.10 4.60 -37.50
C SER A 592 44.19 5.35 -38.47
N ILE A 593 43.58 6.46 -38.06
CA ILE A 593 43.56 7.77 -38.77
C ILE A 593 43.07 8.87 -37.81
N SER A 594 44.04 9.67 -37.36
CA SER A 594 44.09 11.13 -37.11
C SER A 594 42.90 11.94 -36.51
N SER A 595 43.08 12.36 -35.25
CA SER A 595 43.29 13.75 -34.72
C SER A 595 42.57 15.01 -35.31
N PRO A 596 42.50 16.17 -34.60
CA PRO A 596 42.97 16.48 -33.23
C PRO A 596 41.96 17.15 -32.27
N CYS A 597 42.22 16.88 -30.99
CA CYS A 597 41.81 17.62 -29.82
C CYS A 597 42.33 19.07 -29.83
N ARG A 598 41.53 20.03 -29.33
CA ARG A 598 42.03 21.35 -28.89
C ARG A 598 41.47 21.67 -27.51
N LYS A 599 42.32 21.54 -26.48
CA LYS A 599 42.13 22.13 -25.15
C LYS A 599 42.19 23.66 -25.28
N LEU A 600 41.35 24.40 -24.55
CA LEU A 600 41.74 25.72 -24.06
C LEU A 600 41.01 26.11 -22.75
N THR A 601 41.83 26.15 -21.71
CA THR A 601 41.86 26.89 -20.42
C THR A 601 40.79 27.92 -20.02
N LYS A 602 40.56 27.93 -18.69
CA LYS A 602 39.95 28.98 -17.84
C LYS A 602 40.54 30.39 -18.08
N GLY A 603 39.68 31.41 -17.98
CA GLY A 603 40.06 32.81 -17.82
C GLY A 603 38.89 33.67 -17.31
N THR A 604 39.11 34.34 -16.19
CA THR A 604 38.16 35.20 -15.45
C THR A 604 38.29 36.68 -15.88
N ARG A 605 37.22 37.48 -15.63
CA ARG A 605 36.98 38.94 -15.81
C ARG A 605 35.99 39.20 -16.95
N GLY A 606 34.87 39.92 -16.82
CA GLY A 606 34.40 40.87 -15.81
C GLY A 606 34.17 42.23 -16.47
N VAL A 607 32.97 42.47 -17.02
CA VAL A 607 32.36 43.78 -17.36
C VAL A 607 30.85 43.46 -17.48
N GLY A 608 29.89 44.04 -16.75
CA GLY A 608 29.73 45.45 -16.41
C GLY A 608 28.74 46.07 -17.41
N GLU A 609 27.45 46.13 -17.00
CA GLU A 609 26.40 47.05 -17.43
C GLU A 609 26.32 47.51 -18.90
N LEU A 610 25.24 47.11 -19.60
CA LEU A 610 24.35 48.02 -20.36
C LEU A 610 23.32 47.20 -21.16
N LEU A 611 22.11 47.06 -20.61
CA LEU A 611 20.81 47.19 -21.32
C LEU A 611 19.69 46.73 -20.38
N GLN A 612 19.17 47.70 -19.65
CA GLN A 612 17.93 47.60 -18.90
C GLN A 612 16.77 48.04 -19.79
N ALA A 613 15.57 47.54 -19.44
CA ALA A 613 14.24 48.03 -19.78
C ALA A 613 13.49 47.42 -20.99
N LEU A 614 12.90 46.24 -20.75
CA LEU A 614 11.55 45.91 -21.22
C LEU A 614 10.75 45.32 -20.04
N PRO A 615 9.54 45.81 -19.72
CA PRO A 615 8.77 45.31 -18.59
C PRO A 615 8.06 44.00 -18.96
N SER A 616 8.57 42.86 -18.47
CA SER A 616 7.86 41.58 -18.56
C SER A 616 6.84 41.46 -17.42
N SER A 617 5.64 42.01 -17.62
CA SER A 617 4.49 41.65 -16.80
C SER A 617 4.05 40.22 -17.15
N LYS A 618 4.61 39.22 -16.44
CA LYS A 618 4.01 37.88 -16.44
C LYS A 618 2.61 38.00 -15.83
N PRO A 619 1.54 37.52 -16.49
CA PRO A 619 0.23 37.48 -15.85
C PRO A 619 0.32 36.56 -14.62
N LYS A 620 -0.08 37.08 -13.46
CA LYS A 620 -0.27 36.27 -12.25
C LYS A 620 -1.28 35.17 -12.57
N SER A 621 -0.82 33.92 -12.64
CA SER A 621 -1.73 32.77 -12.66
C SER A 621 -2.59 32.83 -11.39
N PRO A 622 -3.92 32.63 -11.48
CA PRO A 622 -4.77 32.57 -10.30
C PRO A 622 -4.29 31.43 -9.38
N PRO A 623 -4.52 31.52 -8.05
CA PRO A 623 -4.14 30.47 -7.12
C PRO A 623 -4.74 29.13 -7.56
N PRO A 624 -3.99 28.01 -7.43
CA PRO A 624 -4.47 26.71 -7.88
C PRO A 624 -5.76 26.35 -7.11
N GLN A 625 -6.87 26.23 -7.84
CA GLN A 625 -8.14 25.80 -7.26
C GLN A 625 -8.00 24.34 -6.81
N LEU A 626 -8.19 24.08 -5.51
CA LEU A 626 -8.15 22.73 -4.96
C LEU A 626 -9.34 21.92 -5.50
N PRO A 627 -9.14 20.63 -5.86
CA PRO A 627 -10.17 19.84 -6.51
C PRO A 627 -11.26 19.37 -5.55
N TRP A 628 -12.47 19.21 -6.06
CA TRP A 628 -13.54 18.50 -5.36
C TRP A 628 -13.34 16.99 -5.43
N LEU A 629 -13.62 16.30 -4.32
CA LEU A 629 -13.63 14.84 -4.26
C LEU A 629 -15.05 14.32 -4.13
N ILE A 630 -15.48 13.53 -5.10
CA ILE A 630 -16.78 12.87 -5.12
C ILE A 630 -16.54 11.37 -4.93
N VAL A 631 -17.04 10.84 -3.82
CA VAL A 631 -16.85 9.45 -3.41
C VAL A 631 -18.17 8.70 -3.51
N GLY A 632 -18.20 7.63 -4.29
CA GLY A 632 -19.32 6.68 -4.31
C GLY A 632 -19.02 5.53 -3.35
N LEU A 633 -19.94 5.21 -2.45
CA LEU A 633 -19.80 4.05 -1.57
C LEU A 633 -20.42 2.79 -2.19
N GLY A 634 -19.79 1.65 -1.92
CA GLY A 634 -20.17 0.35 -2.46
C GLY A 634 -19.17 -0.74 -2.08
N ASN A 635 -19.51 -1.98 -2.41
CA ASN A 635 -18.63 -3.13 -2.26
C ASN A 635 -18.02 -3.53 -3.61
N PRO A 636 -16.72 -3.83 -3.66
CA PRO A 636 -16.06 -4.28 -4.88
C PRO A 636 -16.41 -5.74 -5.21
N GLY A 637 -16.47 -6.06 -6.50
CA GLY A 637 -16.66 -7.41 -7.02
C GLY A 637 -18.04 -7.67 -7.63
N LYS A 638 -18.07 -8.60 -8.59
CA LYS A 638 -19.23 -8.92 -9.45
C LYS A 638 -20.50 -9.24 -8.66
N LYS A 639 -20.34 -9.89 -7.50
CA LYS A 639 -21.46 -10.30 -6.63
C LYS A 639 -22.24 -9.13 -5.99
N TYR A 640 -21.67 -7.92 -5.98
CA TYR A 640 -22.33 -6.73 -5.44
C TYR A 640 -22.80 -5.76 -6.52
N GLN A 641 -22.53 -6.05 -7.79
CA GLN A 641 -22.96 -5.20 -8.90
C GLN A 641 -24.50 -5.20 -8.99
N GLY A 642 -25.10 -4.02 -9.15
CA GLY A 642 -26.56 -3.86 -9.19
C GLY A 642 -27.25 -4.00 -7.83
N THR A 643 -26.49 -4.16 -6.73
CA THR A 643 -27.08 -4.27 -5.38
C THR A 643 -27.42 -2.91 -4.80
N ARG A 644 -28.43 -2.86 -3.92
CA ARG A 644 -28.88 -1.62 -3.27
C ARG A 644 -27.74 -0.86 -2.59
N HIS A 645 -26.82 -1.58 -1.95
CA HIS A 645 -25.65 -1.03 -1.26
C HIS A 645 -24.54 -0.50 -2.20
N ASN A 646 -24.67 -0.73 -3.51
CA ASN A 646 -23.73 -0.28 -4.54
C ASN A 646 -24.26 0.90 -5.35
N VAL A 647 -25.44 1.45 -5.02
CA VAL A 647 -26.03 2.60 -5.72
C VAL A 647 -25.09 3.83 -5.74
N GLY A 648 -24.24 3.98 -4.73
CA GLY A 648 -23.22 5.04 -4.69
C GLY A 648 -22.13 4.87 -5.76
N PHE A 649 -21.70 3.63 -6.03
CA PHE A 649 -20.80 3.34 -7.15
C PHE A 649 -21.48 3.62 -8.49
N GLU A 650 -22.72 3.19 -8.65
CA GLU A 650 -23.49 3.38 -9.88
C GLU A 650 -23.72 4.88 -10.19
N MET A 651 -23.99 5.69 -9.17
CA MET A 651 -24.09 7.14 -9.32
C MET A 651 -22.78 7.79 -9.78
N VAL A 652 -21.64 7.35 -9.24
CA VAL A 652 -20.32 7.84 -9.68
C VAL A 652 -19.98 7.36 -11.09
N ASP A 653 -20.37 6.14 -11.46
CA ASP A 653 -20.18 5.62 -12.82
C ASP A 653 -21.04 6.37 -13.83
N ALA A 654 -22.29 6.69 -13.49
CA ALA A 654 -23.16 7.53 -14.30
C ALA A 654 -22.58 8.94 -14.49
N LEU A 655 -22.05 9.55 -13.42
CA LEU A 655 -21.37 10.85 -13.49
C LEU A 655 -20.10 10.79 -14.34
N ALA A 656 -19.27 9.76 -14.15
CA ALA A 656 -18.05 9.57 -14.92
C ALA A 656 -18.33 9.44 -16.42
N ASN A 657 -19.35 8.67 -16.78
CA ASN A 657 -19.79 8.50 -18.17
C ASN A 657 -20.36 9.80 -18.77
N ALA A 658 -21.17 10.53 -18.01
CA ALA A 658 -21.77 11.79 -18.47
C ALA A 658 -20.74 12.90 -18.72
N GLU A 659 -19.65 12.92 -17.94
CA GLU A 659 -18.59 13.93 -18.01
C GLU A 659 -17.34 13.45 -18.77
N GLY A 660 -17.36 12.22 -19.33
CA GLY A 660 -16.23 11.65 -20.08
C GLY A 660 -14.98 11.38 -19.23
N ILE A 661 -15.14 11.14 -17.93
CA ILE A 661 -14.03 10.92 -16.99
C ILE A 661 -13.68 9.43 -16.92
N SER A 662 -12.47 9.08 -17.33
CA SER A 662 -11.98 7.71 -17.23
C SER A 662 -11.67 7.31 -15.77
N MET A 663 -12.28 6.22 -15.31
CA MET A 663 -12.13 5.64 -13.96
C MET A 663 -11.12 4.47 -13.92
N ASN A 664 -10.02 4.59 -14.66
CA ASN A 664 -9.08 3.48 -14.91
C ASN A 664 -7.89 3.43 -13.96
N THR A 665 -7.71 4.46 -13.12
CA THR A 665 -6.58 4.54 -12.20
C THR A 665 -6.92 3.85 -10.89
N VAL A 666 -6.12 2.89 -10.44
CA VAL A 666 -6.24 2.32 -9.09
C VAL A 666 -5.22 2.98 -8.18
N ASN A 667 -5.67 3.79 -7.23
CA ASN A 667 -4.79 4.40 -6.23
C ASN A 667 -5.55 4.61 -4.91
N PHE A 668 -4.84 4.69 -3.79
CA PHE A 668 -5.43 4.87 -2.44
C PHE A 668 -6.51 3.82 -2.11
N LYS A 669 -6.33 2.58 -2.59
CA LYS A 669 -7.34 1.51 -2.49
C LYS A 669 -8.71 1.91 -3.08
N ALA A 670 -8.77 2.76 -4.09
CA ALA A 670 -9.98 3.13 -4.83
C ALA A 670 -9.75 3.04 -6.35
N LEU A 671 -10.83 2.81 -7.09
CA LEU A 671 -10.88 3.19 -8.51
C LEU A 671 -11.08 4.69 -8.59
N PHE A 672 -10.26 5.35 -9.39
CA PHE A 672 -10.04 6.78 -9.37
C PHE A 672 -10.11 7.36 -10.77
N GLY A 673 -10.74 8.53 -10.89
CA GLY A 673 -10.79 9.33 -12.11
C GLY A 673 -10.55 10.80 -11.79
N LYS A 674 -9.86 11.50 -12.67
CA LYS A 674 -9.65 12.95 -12.59
C LYS A 674 -10.29 13.58 -13.80
N GLY A 675 -11.00 14.68 -13.60
CA GLY A 675 -11.65 15.40 -14.68
C GLY A 675 -11.94 16.84 -14.27
N VAL A 676 -12.68 17.52 -15.13
CA VAL A 676 -13.12 18.90 -14.90
C VAL A 676 -14.60 18.97 -15.25
N ILE A 677 -15.42 19.55 -14.38
CA ILE A 677 -16.81 19.88 -14.68
C ILE A 677 -16.90 21.40 -14.74
N GLY A 678 -17.23 21.95 -15.92
CA GLY A 678 -17.11 23.39 -16.18
C GLY A 678 -15.64 23.84 -16.11
N ASN A 679 -15.30 24.65 -15.10
CA ASN A 679 -13.94 25.11 -14.83
C ASN A 679 -13.37 24.57 -13.49
N ILE A 680 -14.06 23.62 -12.85
CA ILE A 680 -13.73 23.15 -11.51
C ILE A 680 -13.07 21.77 -11.62
N PRO A 681 -11.83 21.61 -11.12
CA PRO A 681 -11.18 20.30 -11.13
C PRO A 681 -11.89 19.37 -10.14
N ILE A 682 -12.20 18.16 -10.59
CA ILE A 682 -12.86 17.15 -9.78
C ILE A 682 -12.11 15.82 -9.79
N MET A 683 -12.36 15.05 -8.75
CA MET A 683 -11.81 13.73 -8.51
C MET A 683 -12.95 12.80 -8.15
N LEU A 684 -13.07 11.70 -8.88
CA LEU A 684 -14.05 10.65 -8.63
C LEU A 684 -13.35 9.46 -7.96
N ALA A 685 -13.96 8.91 -6.92
CA ALA A 685 -13.39 7.77 -6.19
C ALA A 685 -14.45 6.71 -5.83
N LYS A 686 -14.13 5.44 -6.08
CA LYS A 686 -14.89 4.26 -5.64
C LYS A 686 -14.00 3.36 -4.78
N PRO A 687 -14.07 3.45 -3.43
CA PRO A 687 -13.25 2.66 -2.51
C PRO A 687 -13.34 1.15 -2.74
N GLN A 688 -12.23 0.48 -2.99
CA GLN A 688 -12.13 -0.97 -3.18
C GLN A 688 -11.83 -1.73 -1.87
N THR A 689 -12.18 -1.14 -0.72
CA THR A 689 -11.86 -1.65 0.63
C THR A 689 -12.97 -2.46 1.28
N PHE A 690 -14.10 -2.68 0.59
CA PHE A 690 -15.40 -3.04 1.16
C PHE A 690 -16.01 -1.92 2.02
N MET A 691 -17.34 -1.96 2.17
CA MET A 691 -18.14 -0.86 2.69
C MET A 691 -17.67 -0.38 4.07
N ASN A 692 -17.48 -1.29 5.02
CA ASN A 692 -17.10 -1.00 6.40
C ASN A 692 -15.68 -0.43 6.56
N LEU A 693 -14.83 -0.50 5.53
CA LEU A 693 -13.47 0.04 5.54
C LEU A 693 -13.28 1.20 4.55
N SER A 694 -14.38 1.75 3.99
CA SER A 694 -14.35 2.86 3.02
C SER A 694 -13.52 4.06 3.49
N GLY A 695 -13.48 4.33 4.80
CA GLY A 695 -12.69 5.42 5.37
C GLY A 695 -11.18 5.26 5.18
N GLU A 696 -10.66 4.03 5.05
CA GLU A 696 -9.23 3.83 4.80
C GLU A 696 -8.78 4.40 3.47
N SER A 697 -9.65 4.30 2.46
CA SER A 697 -9.39 4.87 1.13
C SER A 697 -9.62 6.38 1.14
N VAL A 698 -10.81 6.82 1.56
CA VAL A 698 -11.19 8.25 1.53
C VAL A 698 -10.25 9.11 2.39
N GLY A 699 -9.88 8.65 3.58
CA GLY A 699 -8.96 9.37 4.46
C GLY A 699 -7.57 9.55 3.85
N GLN A 700 -7.07 8.55 3.12
CA GLN A 700 -5.78 8.66 2.42
C GLN A 700 -5.84 9.68 1.28
N ILE A 701 -6.91 9.64 0.46
CA ILE A 701 -7.09 10.58 -0.67
C ILE A 701 -7.13 12.03 -0.15
N VAL A 702 -7.96 12.29 0.86
CA VAL A 702 -8.12 13.62 1.48
C VAL A 702 -6.79 14.12 2.04
N SER A 703 -6.04 13.26 2.75
CA SER A 703 -4.76 13.64 3.35
C SER A 703 -3.67 13.89 2.30
N PHE A 704 -3.64 13.11 1.22
CA PHE A 704 -2.61 13.21 0.18
C PHE A 704 -2.79 14.47 -0.67
N TYR A 705 -4.00 14.72 -1.16
CA TYR A 705 -4.31 15.88 -2.01
C TYR A 705 -4.62 17.16 -1.21
N LYS A 706 -4.62 17.07 0.12
CA LYS A 706 -4.93 18.19 1.04
C LYS A 706 -6.30 18.84 0.75
N ILE A 707 -7.29 18.00 0.41
CA ILE A 707 -8.63 18.46 0.03
C ILE A 707 -9.37 18.90 1.31
N PRO A 708 -9.95 20.11 1.35
CA PRO A 708 -10.74 20.54 2.49
C PRO A 708 -12.02 19.71 2.58
N LEU A 709 -12.44 19.33 3.81
CA LEU A 709 -13.61 18.46 4.02
C LEU A 709 -14.91 19.00 3.40
N LYS A 710 -15.05 20.33 3.30
CA LYS A 710 -16.18 20.98 2.64
C LYS A 710 -16.29 20.67 1.14
N GLN A 711 -15.20 20.22 0.50
CA GLN A 711 -15.11 19.81 -0.91
C GLN A 711 -15.11 18.29 -1.07
N VAL A 712 -15.46 17.52 -0.03
CA VAL A 712 -15.58 16.05 -0.08
C VAL A 712 -17.06 15.67 -0.08
N LEU A 713 -17.62 15.35 -1.25
CA LEU A 713 -18.98 14.84 -1.39
C LEU A 713 -18.98 13.31 -1.28
N VAL A 714 -19.76 12.76 -0.35
CA VAL A 714 -19.96 11.30 -0.24
C VAL A 714 -21.36 10.91 -0.69
N VAL A 715 -21.45 9.96 -1.63
CA VAL A 715 -22.68 9.44 -2.22
C VAL A 715 -22.90 8.00 -1.75
N TYR A 716 -24.07 7.73 -1.16
CA TYR A 716 -24.36 6.41 -0.56
C TYR A 716 -25.86 6.12 -0.46
N ASP A 717 -26.20 4.85 -0.25
CA ASP A 717 -27.58 4.37 -0.08
C ASP A 717 -28.17 4.71 1.29
N ASP A 718 -29.48 4.92 1.30
CA ASP A 718 -30.20 5.32 2.49
C ASP A 718 -31.53 4.58 2.64
N LEU A 719 -31.66 3.84 3.75
CA LEU A 719 -32.86 3.09 4.11
C LEU A 719 -34.00 4.00 4.60
N ASP A 720 -33.68 5.19 5.11
CA ASP A 720 -34.68 6.11 5.68
C ASP A 720 -35.37 6.97 4.62
N LEU A 721 -34.87 6.96 3.38
CA LEU A 721 -35.47 7.66 2.26
C LEU A 721 -36.29 6.69 1.40
N PRO A 722 -37.48 7.09 0.93
CA PRO A 722 -38.22 6.37 -0.10
C PRO A 722 -37.33 6.08 -1.31
N PHE A 723 -37.60 4.97 -1.98
CA PHE A 723 -36.89 4.60 -3.20
C PHE A 723 -36.87 5.75 -4.23
N GLY A 724 -35.75 5.94 -4.92
CA GLY A 724 -35.55 7.00 -5.93
C GLY A 724 -35.39 8.43 -5.36
N LYS A 725 -35.61 8.63 -4.05
CA LYS A 725 -35.54 9.98 -3.46
C LYS A 725 -34.10 10.37 -3.13
N LEU A 726 -33.64 11.47 -3.71
CA LEU A 726 -32.36 12.09 -3.36
C LEU A 726 -32.50 13.07 -2.20
N ARG A 727 -31.44 13.16 -1.38
CA ARG A 727 -31.31 14.21 -0.37
C ARG A 727 -29.87 14.66 -0.22
N LEU A 728 -29.62 15.96 -0.40
CA LEU A 728 -28.29 16.54 -0.21
C LEU A 728 -28.21 17.25 1.15
N LEU A 729 -27.22 16.90 1.96
CA LEU A 729 -26.98 17.49 3.29
C LEU A 729 -25.54 18.01 3.40
N PRO A 730 -25.31 19.22 3.93
CA PRO A 730 -23.97 19.79 4.11
C PRO A 730 -23.17 19.15 5.24
N LYS A 731 -23.86 18.57 6.25
CA LYS A 731 -23.26 17.90 7.41
C LYS A 731 -24.23 16.85 8.00
N GLY A 732 -23.74 15.96 8.86
CA GLY A 732 -24.57 14.90 9.45
C GLY A 732 -23.78 13.73 10.06
N GLY A 733 -24.48 12.84 10.76
CA GLY A 733 -23.93 11.57 11.27
C GLY A 733 -23.89 10.46 10.21
N HIS A 734 -23.56 9.24 10.63
CA HIS A 734 -23.54 8.07 9.73
C HIS A 734 -24.92 7.45 9.49
N GLY A 735 -25.94 7.75 10.32
CA GLY A 735 -27.31 7.25 10.12
C GLY A 735 -27.42 5.72 10.01
N GLY A 736 -26.64 5.00 10.81
CA GLY A 736 -26.55 3.53 10.73
C GLY A 736 -25.72 2.96 9.57
N HIS A 737 -25.33 3.77 8.58
CA HIS A 737 -24.58 3.30 7.41
C HIS A 737 -23.10 3.02 7.73
N ASN A 738 -22.64 1.78 7.50
CA ASN A 738 -21.31 1.31 7.89
C ASN A 738 -20.16 2.03 7.15
N GLY A 739 -20.32 2.36 5.87
CA GLY A 739 -19.30 3.09 5.13
C GLY A 739 -19.15 4.54 5.57
N MET A 740 -20.26 5.16 5.99
CA MET A 740 -20.23 6.51 6.54
C MET A 740 -19.60 6.53 7.93
N ARG A 741 -19.86 5.50 8.76
CA ARG A 741 -19.18 5.33 10.04
C ARG A 741 -17.67 5.26 9.84
N SER A 742 -17.22 4.39 8.93
CA SER A 742 -15.80 4.23 8.58
C SER A 742 -15.14 5.54 8.16
N ILE A 743 -15.80 6.33 7.30
CA ILE A 743 -15.29 7.62 6.82
C ILE A 743 -15.19 8.63 7.96
N ILE A 744 -16.24 8.78 8.78
CA ILE A 744 -16.23 9.70 9.92
C ILE A 744 -15.11 9.33 10.90
N ASP A 745 -14.94 8.05 11.21
CA ASP A 745 -13.90 7.57 12.13
C ASP A 745 -12.49 7.90 11.60
N ARG A 746 -12.25 7.72 10.30
CA ARG A 746 -10.97 8.00 9.66
C ARG A 746 -10.70 9.49 9.43
N LEU A 747 -11.74 10.30 9.30
CA LEU A 747 -11.67 11.77 9.26
C LEU A 747 -11.69 12.41 10.66
N LYS A 748 -11.11 11.72 11.66
CA LYS A 748 -10.97 12.18 13.06
C LYS A 748 -12.30 12.53 13.74
N GLY A 749 -13.38 11.84 13.39
CA GLY A 749 -14.72 12.09 13.93
C GLY A 749 -15.43 13.30 13.32
N SER A 750 -14.84 13.97 12.31
CA SER A 750 -15.48 15.11 11.66
C SER A 750 -16.76 14.70 10.92
N ARG A 751 -17.79 15.53 11.05
CA ARG A 751 -19.10 15.36 10.41
C ARG A 751 -19.39 16.45 9.38
N ASP A 752 -18.43 17.33 9.12
CA ASP A 752 -18.58 18.57 8.36
C ASP A 752 -18.15 18.43 6.90
N PHE A 753 -18.77 17.48 6.21
CA PHE A 753 -18.60 17.26 4.78
C PHE A 753 -19.94 16.94 4.10
N PRO A 754 -20.15 17.40 2.85
CA PRO A 754 -21.40 17.21 2.15
C PRO A 754 -21.65 15.73 1.79
N ARG A 755 -22.93 15.37 1.74
CA ARG A 755 -23.34 14.01 1.39
C ARG A 755 -24.64 13.96 0.61
N LEU A 756 -24.64 13.15 -0.45
CA LEU A 756 -25.80 12.87 -1.29
C LEU A 756 -26.34 11.49 -0.92
N ARG A 757 -27.52 11.47 -0.31
CA ARG A 757 -28.21 10.25 0.12
C ARG A 757 -29.14 9.82 -1.00
N ILE A 758 -29.05 8.56 -1.42
CA ILE A 758 -29.93 7.96 -2.43
C ILE A 758 -30.86 6.98 -1.73
N GLY A 759 -32.16 7.25 -1.76
CA GLY A 759 -33.15 6.40 -1.10
C GLY A 759 -33.28 5.05 -1.77
N ILE A 760 -33.11 3.99 -0.97
CA ILE A 760 -33.32 2.60 -1.39
C ILE A 760 -34.57 1.97 -0.75
N GLY A 761 -35.30 2.75 0.05
CA GLY A 761 -36.47 2.30 0.81
C GLY A 761 -36.11 1.39 1.99
N ARG A 762 -37.11 1.07 2.80
CA ARG A 762 -36.98 0.07 3.87
C ARG A 762 -37.33 -1.33 3.35
N PRO A 763 -36.72 -2.39 3.92
CA PRO A 763 -37.09 -3.76 3.58
C PRO A 763 -38.58 -4.01 3.80
N PRO A 764 -39.28 -4.69 2.86
CA PRO A 764 -40.65 -5.09 3.08
C PRO A 764 -40.73 -6.19 4.16
N GLY A 765 -41.63 -6.02 5.12
CA GLY A 765 -41.89 -7.01 6.18
C GLY A 765 -40.79 -7.10 7.24
N LYS A 766 -40.49 -8.33 7.71
CA LYS A 766 -39.48 -8.63 8.76
C LYS A 766 -38.10 -9.01 8.20
N MET A 767 -37.79 -8.63 6.97
CA MET A 767 -36.52 -8.99 6.34
C MET A 767 -35.34 -8.27 7.01
N ASP A 768 -34.24 -9.00 7.22
CA ASP A 768 -33.02 -8.41 7.76
C ASP A 768 -32.43 -7.35 6.82
N THR A 769 -32.02 -6.23 7.40
CA THR A 769 -31.48 -5.06 6.68
C THR A 769 -30.23 -5.40 5.88
N ALA A 770 -29.33 -6.24 6.41
CA ALA A 770 -28.11 -6.62 5.70
C ALA A 770 -28.41 -7.43 4.42
N ASN A 771 -29.41 -8.31 4.47
CA ASN A 771 -29.85 -9.06 3.30
C ASN A 771 -30.54 -8.16 2.27
N PHE A 772 -31.31 -7.16 2.71
CA PHE A 772 -32.00 -6.23 1.82
C PHE A 772 -31.02 -5.37 1.02
N VAL A 773 -30.01 -4.78 1.67
CA VAL A 773 -29.03 -3.91 0.98
C VAL A 773 -28.17 -4.69 -0.02
N LEU A 774 -27.97 -6.00 0.20
CA LEU A 774 -27.21 -6.87 -0.70
C LEU A 774 -28.04 -7.48 -1.85
N ARG A 775 -29.34 -7.18 -1.94
CA ARG A 775 -30.17 -7.62 -3.08
C ARG A 775 -30.05 -6.67 -4.24
N GLN A 776 -30.18 -7.21 -5.45
CA GLN A 776 -30.25 -6.42 -6.67
C GLN A 776 -31.58 -5.66 -6.81
N PHE A 777 -31.55 -4.54 -7.53
CA PHE A 777 -32.77 -3.84 -7.94
C PHE A 777 -33.55 -4.68 -8.96
N SER A 778 -34.87 -4.57 -8.91
CA SER A 778 -35.75 -5.06 -9.97
C SER A 778 -35.61 -4.18 -11.22
N ARG A 779 -36.06 -4.67 -12.37
CA ARG A 779 -36.01 -3.90 -13.62
C ARG A 779 -36.77 -2.57 -13.54
N GLN A 780 -37.93 -2.56 -12.88
CA GLN A 780 -38.72 -1.34 -12.66
C GLN A 780 -37.99 -0.34 -11.74
N GLU A 781 -37.40 -0.83 -10.65
CA GLU A 781 -36.56 -0.01 -9.78
C GLU A 781 -35.36 0.57 -10.55
N GLN A 782 -34.76 -0.21 -11.46
CA GLN A 782 -33.60 0.21 -12.24
C GLN A 782 -33.95 1.32 -13.25
N GLU A 783 -35.11 1.26 -13.89
CA GLU A 783 -35.61 2.32 -14.78
C GLU A 783 -35.85 3.64 -14.02
N GLU A 784 -36.40 3.58 -12.80
CA GLU A 784 -36.56 4.76 -11.93
C GLU A 784 -35.21 5.28 -11.40
N LEU A 785 -34.24 4.41 -11.16
CA LEU A 785 -32.88 4.80 -10.77
C LEU A 785 -32.15 5.55 -11.88
N ASP A 786 -32.34 5.20 -13.15
CA ASP A 786 -31.72 5.93 -14.25
C ASP A 786 -32.17 7.40 -14.27
N TYR A 787 -33.46 7.67 -14.00
CA TYR A 787 -33.98 9.04 -13.84
C TYR A 787 -33.42 9.73 -12.58
N THR A 788 -33.27 8.96 -11.50
CA THR A 788 -32.67 9.42 -10.25
C THR A 788 -31.21 9.82 -10.47
N PHE A 789 -30.43 9.05 -11.23
CA PHE A 789 -29.03 9.35 -11.56
C PHE A 789 -28.90 10.62 -12.39
N GLN A 790 -29.77 10.82 -13.39
CA GLN A 790 -29.80 12.08 -14.15
C GLN A 790 -30.04 13.29 -13.23
N THR A 791 -31.01 13.19 -12.33
CA THR A 791 -31.30 14.24 -11.33
C THR A 791 -30.10 14.46 -10.39
N GLY A 792 -29.43 13.38 -9.99
CA GLY A 792 -28.23 13.44 -9.15
C GLY A 792 -27.03 14.09 -9.86
N ILE A 793 -26.84 13.85 -11.16
CA ILE A 793 -25.76 14.43 -11.95
C ILE A 793 -25.97 15.95 -12.01
N GLU A 794 -27.20 16.38 -12.29
CA GLU A 794 -27.55 17.79 -12.32
C GLU A 794 -27.37 18.46 -10.95
N ALA A 795 -27.75 17.77 -9.86
CA ALA A 795 -27.49 18.25 -8.51
C ALA A 795 -25.99 18.44 -8.23
N ILE A 796 -25.13 17.53 -8.69
CA ILE A 796 -23.68 17.63 -8.54
C ILE A 796 -23.14 18.80 -9.37
N ARG A 797 -23.63 19.02 -10.60
CA ARG A 797 -23.26 20.19 -11.42
C ARG A 797 -23.59 21.50 -10.72
N ILE A 798 -24.81 21.62 -10.19
CA ILE A 798 -25.24 22.81 -9.42
C ILE A 798 -24.40 22.97 -8.15
N LEU A 799 -24.08 21.88 -7.46
CA LEU A 799 -23.24 21.93 -6.24
C LEU A 799 -21.86 22.52 -6.54
N LEU A 800 -21.25 22.12 -7.66
CA LEU A 800 -19.93 22.58 -8.06
C LEU A 800 -19.99 24.03 -8.54
N LEU A 801 -20.91 24.37 -9.43
CA LEU A 801 -20.96 25.69 -10.10
C LEU A 801 -21.58 26.79 -9.24
N GLU A 802 -22.65 26.49 -8.50
CA GLU A 802 -23.46 27.49 -7.80
C GLU A 802 -23.47 27.32 -6.28
N GLY A 803 -22.91 26.22 -5.77
CA GLY A 803 -22.72 25.95 -4.36
C GLY A 803 -23.84 25.12 -3.70
N ILE A 804 -23.54 24.68 -2.48
CA ILE A 804 -24.33 23.65 -1.78
C ILE A 804 -25.76 24.07 -1.43
N ASN A 805 -26.01 25.36 -1.15
CA ASN A 805 -27.33 25.83 -0.77
C ASN A 805 -28.33 25.69 -1.92
N LYS A 806 -27.93 26.09 -3.13
CA LYS A 806 -28.79 25.98 -4.32
C LYS A 806 -29.00 24.52 -4.72
N SER A 807 -27.94 23.72 -4.72
CA SER A 807 -28.05 22.28 -5.02
C SER A 807 -28.93 21.55 -3.99
N ALA A 808 -28.79 21.88 -2.69
CA ALA A 808 -29.64 21.31 -1.65
C ALA A 808 -31.11 21.72 -1.82
N THR A 809 -31.40 22.97 -2.20
CA THR A 809 -32.76 23.39 -2.54
C THR A 809 -33.29 22.64 -3.76
N PHE A 810 -32.49 22.47 -4.82
CA PHE A 810 -32.89 21.73 -6.03
C PHE A 810 -33.27 20.27 -5.72
N VAL A 811 -32.44 19.58 -4.93
CA VAL A 811 -32.66 18.16 -4.58
C VAL A 811 -33.74 17.96 -3.54
N ASN A 812 -33.77 18.82 -2.50
CA ASN A 812 -34.64 18.60 -1.36
C ASN A 812 -36.07 19.14 -1.56
N THR A 813 -36.28 20.01 -2.55
CA THR A 813 -37.62 20.53 -2.90
C THR A 813 -38.38 19.49 -3.70
N ARG A 814 -39.64 19.25 -3.32
CA ARG A 814 -40.51 18.26 -3.95
C ARG A 814 -40.91 18.77 -5.34
N LYS A 815 -40.31 18.26 -6.44
CA LYS A 815 -40.97 18.36 -7.75
C LYS A 815 -42.16 17.39 -7.73
N SER A 816 -43.37 17.94 -7.74
CA SER A 816 -44.59 17.18 -8.03
C SER A 816 -44.45 16.54 -9.42
N MET A 817 -44.81 15.27 -9.56
CA MET A 817 -44.96 14.58 -10.86
C MET A 817 -46.13 15.18 -11.64
N GLU A 818 -45.98 16.39 -12.17
CA GLU A 818 -47.03 17.08 -12.96
C GLU A 818 -46.51 17.79 -14.21
N GLN A 819 -45.25 17.58 -14.62
CA GLN A 819 -44.71 18.23 -15.82
C GLN A 819 -44.01 17.29 -16.82
N LEU A 820 -44.45 16.04 -16.89
CA LEU A 820 -44.23 15.18 -18.06
C LEU A 820 -45.56 14.46 -18.39
N SER A 821 -46.53 15.26 -18.85
CA SER A 821 -47.70 14.80 -19.61
C SER A 821 -47.67 15.45 -20.98
#